data_AF-A0A4S8QHH7-F1
#
_entry.id   AF-A0A4S8QHH7-F1
#
_cell.length_a   1.000
_cell.length_b   1.000
_cell.length_c   1.000
_cell.angle_alpha   90.00
_cell.angle_beta   90.00
_cell.angle_gamma   90.00
#
_symmetry.space_group_name_H-M   'P 1'
#
loop_
_entity.id
_entity.type
_entity.pdbx_description
1 polymer ?
#
loop_
_entity_poly.entity_id
_entity_poly.type
_entity_poly.pdbx_seq_one_letter_code
_entity_poly.pdbx_strand_id
1 'polypeptide(L)'
;MRQVEKRRPRWLRSIVAAVAVAAGTLTATAAPAQGAGAADLITDNVVEINETVSDAGFVHPGVGLSADDLRNAQEMVRTGQEPWASYFDAMAATGHASKTFRASNSKSASEPDVALDPNYNHGSLRGRQTRDSFGALTQSLMWTMTGDEVYRKNAIQVLRTWASMNPDGYKYFPDAHIHTGHPLYQHLMAAEIIRATEPLDDDSPGEYDGYDVVWSETDDANLLGNYANPIVDVFNFSNERWMNQHNFGLFGRIATAIYADDTEGYATGVEWYTVNTSFDDYINGAMVPQMPLIEADDPDNPYGEDFVQVREMGRDNAHSEANVDNFAGLARMLEVQSTKVDPVDGTVSSADNAVSAYDFFDRRLLDGAEQLYKFMMGGQVPWIDERGWNGTISQAYRGRMYNMISVAELYYEYSIERGVDLEAEAPHLSLLASRMDGPIFYRGTGVSNFWAQGDKNPEYWVAFPEELAGNAPPAQPENPTLHFDDNSLLLDDGTEYVTEDDETFARASLSETGTTSAMPRMERGQDTVIGLKYRSNGPADLEVLANEEPTGLNPNEEPAHTIAERELPDTGGEWRYIAYPAGGNTLNFFRLTGADGITVDLHSVILSGQTDLTAPEFKQADNPFYLTAGTETKLDLAADDTGGNVSYTAQGLPEGASFDAGTLSWTPTEADAGRHEVQVVADDGETVAARTFELVVAEDRAEMIDKLLDDTVDPDAVYTAATYEPFQAALADAEALTDTGTDAEFREAFTALQETIAALSLLNPQLDDGSLDYPELVTATVLNEGAVAAMADGSKYNKNGDVRAGSFYLDFGPGYRVAAEEIGLQANFAFPMRSQGTNVYGSNDGITWDLLSSRETSDTNDFETIPVVDEHQGEQYRYFKLQLDNPGPPIDPAYPGIWSIGEFHVFGERSEVPGTISDVTMASADAVDGRVT
;
A
#
# COMPACT_ATOMS: atom_id res chain seq x y z
N MET A 1 -35.30 -30.00 51.78
CA MET A 1 -36.42 -29.07 51.49
C MET A 1 -35.84 -27.98 50.61
N ARG A 2 -36.10 -28.03 49.29
CA ARG A 2 -37.03 -27.15 48.53
C ARG A 2 -36.50 -25.71 48.49
N GLN A 3 -36.30 -25.02 47.37
CA GLN A 3 -36.80 -25.09 45.98
C GLN A 3 -35.89 -24.12 45.18
N VAL A 4 -35.26 -24.50 44.05
CA VAL A 4 -35.69 -24.24 42.65
C VAL A 4 -36.60 -23.02 42.44
N GLU A 5 -36.13 -22.05 41.66
CA GLU A 5 -36.83 -21.24 40.61
C GLU A 5 -35.82 -20.16 40.12
N LYS A 6 -35.65 -19.73 38.87
CA LYS A 6 -36.14 -20.06 37.51
C LYS A 6 -35.25 -19.26 36.53
N ARG A 7 -34.78 -19.88 35.44
CA ARG A 7 -34.25 -19.18 34.24
C ARG A 7 -35.40 -18.48 33.50
N ARG A 8 -35.17 -17.26 32.98
CA ARG A 8 -35.46 -16.78 31.59
C ARG A 8 -35.07 -15.29 31.40
N PRO A 9 -34.86 -14.82 30.15
CA PRO A 9 -33.62 -14.17 29.73
C PRO A 9 -33.73 -12.65 29.61
N ARG A 10 -32.63 -11.94 29.87
CA ARG A 10 -32.45 -10.53 29.54
C ARG A 10 -31.09 -10.27 28.88
N TRP A 11 -31.07 -10.45 27.56
CA TRP A 11 -30.53 -9.48 26.58
C TRP A 11 -30.15 -8.13 27.21
N LEU A 12 -28.85 -7.83 27.17
CA LEU A 12 -28.18 -6.53 27.04
C LEU A 12 -26.87 -6.50 27.86
N ARG A 13 -25.78 -6.15 27.14
CA ARG A 13 -24.42 -5.81 27.61
C ARG A 13 -23.60 -7.06 27.95
N SER A 14 -22.61 -7.45 27.15
CA SER A 14 -21.46 -6.63 26.77
C SER A 14 -20.91 -7.00 25.38
N ILE A 15 -20.95 -6.05 24.45
CA ILE A 15 -20.05 -5.98 23.29
C ILE A 15 -19.06 -4.87 23.64
N VAL A 16 -17.78 -5.20 23.78
CA VAL A 16 -16.65 -4.34 23.42
C VAL A 16 -15.61 -5.28 22.83
N ALA A 17 -15.77 -5.54 21.54
CA ALA A 17 -14.80 -6.10 20.63
C ALA A 17 -14.44 -5.01 19.62
N ALA A 18 -13.20 -5.04 19.14
CA ALA A 18 -12.68 -4.38 17.92
C ALA A 18 -12.73 -2.83 17.87
N VAL A 19 -11.56 -2.19 17.97
CA VAL A 19 -11.33 -0.77 17.57
C VAL A 19 -10.39 -0.67 16.36
N ALA A 20 -10.28 -1.72 15.55
CA ALA A 20 -9.70 -1.61 14.22
C ALA A 20 -10.70 -2.21 13.22
N VAL A 21 -11.79 -1.49 13.02
CA VAL A 21 -12.72 -1.71 11.90
C VAL A 21 -12.89 -0.36 11.24
N ALA A 22 -12.53 -0.33 9.96
CA ALA A 22 -13.07 0.54 8.93
C ALA A 22 -13.54 1.91 9.44
N ALA A 23 -12.70 2.93 9.22
CA ALA A 23 -13.24 4.24 8.90
C ALA A 23 -14.02 4.07 7.60
N GLY A 24 -15.28 3.65 7.73
CA GLY A 24 -16.21 3.45 6.64
C GLY A 24 -16.27 4.73 5.83
N THR A 25 -15.89 4.56 4.57
CA THR A 25 -16.36 5.32 3.43
C THR A 25 -17.89 5.41 3.46
N LEU A 26 -18.42 6.30 4.30
CA LEU A 26 -19.61 7.04 3.94
C LEU A 26 -19.11 8.24 3.14
N THR A 27 -18.75 7.97 1.89
CA THR A 27 -18.90 8.95 0.83
C THR A 27 -20.38 9.30 0.80
N ALA A 28 -20.78 10.30 1.57
CA ALA A 28 -21.93 11.08 1.20
C ALA A 28 -21.55 11.65 -0.17
N THR A 29 -22.04 11.00 -1.23
CA THR A 29 -22.15 11.63 -2.54
C THR A 29 -23.13 12.78 -2.36
N ALA A 30 -22.61 13.90 -1.84
CA ALA A 30 -23.21 15.18 -2.10
C ALA A 30 -23.17 15.31 -3.61
N ALA A 31 -24.31 15.08 -4.26
CA ALA A 31 -24.55 15.60 -5.59
C ALA A 31 -24.05 17.05 -5.60
N PRO A 32 -23.37 17.52 -6.66
CA PRO A 32 -22.82 18.86 -6.68
C PRO A 32 -23.99 19.84 -6.53
N ALA A 33 -24.17 20.34 -5.30
CA ALA A 33 -24.86 21.59 -5.13
C ALA A 33 -23.98 22.57 -5.89
N GLN A 34 -24.52 23.16 -6.96
CA GLN A 34 -23.96 24.37 -7.54
C GLN A 34 -24.01 25.44 -6.44
N GLY A 35 -23.01 25.39 -5.56
CA GLY A 35 -22.66 26.43 -4.62
C GLY A 35 -22.18 27.63 -5.42
N ALA A 36 -22.28 28.80 -4.80
CA ALA A 36 -21.66 30.01 -5.29
C ALA A 36 -20.21 29.68 -5.73
N GLY A 37 -19.81 30.09 -6.94
CA GLY A 37 -18.43 29.85 -7.42
C GLY A 37 -17.43 30.56 -6.51
N ALA A 38 -16.16 30.17 -6.47
CA ALA A 38 -15.22 30.83 -5.54
C ALA A 38 -15.06 32.33 -5.85
N ALA A 39 -15.34 32.76 -7.09
CA ALA A 39 -15.48 34.17 -7.47
C ALA A 39 -16.56 34.92 -6.67
N ASP A 40 -17.63 34.25 -6.22
CA ASP A 40 -18.68 34.83 -5.37
C ASP A 40 -18.24 35.00 -3.91
N LEU A 41 -17.09 34.42 -3.52
CA LEU A 41 -16.50 34.60 -2.18
C LEU A 41 -15.64 35.87 -2.10
N ILE A 42 -15.15 36.36 -3.24
CA ILE A 42 -14.23 37.50 -3.31
C ILE A 42 -15.01 38.81 -3.09
N THR A 43 -14.57 39.59 -2.11
CA THR A 43 -15.13 40.91 -1.80
C THR A 43 -14.35 42.02 -2.51
N ASP A 44 -14.87 43.25 -2.49
CA ASP A 44 -14.16 44.43 -3.00
C ASP A 44 -12.93 44.79 -2.15
N ASN A 45 -12.79 44.22 -0.94
CA ASN A 45 -11.63 44.43 -0.09
C ASN A 45 -10.43 43.61 -0.58
N VAL A 46 -9.29 44.28 -0.73
CA VAL A 46 -7.98 43.66 -1.00
C VAL A 46 -7.17 43.77 0.28
N VAL A 47 -6.81 42.63 0.87
CA VAL A 47 -6.06 42.61 2.13
C VAL A 47 -4.64 43.09 1.87
N GLU A 48 -4.22 44.15 2.57
CA GLU A 48 -2.83 44.59 2.56
C GLU A 48 -1.97 43.63 3.40
N ILE A 49 -0.93 43.08 2.79
CA ILE A 49 0.02 42.14 3.41
C ILE A 49 1.32 42.90 3.65
N ASN A 50 1.70 43.05 4.91
CA ASN A 50 2.88 43.78 5.35
C ASN A 50 4.06 42.83 5.59
N GLU A 51 5.22 43.17 5.04
CA GLU A 51 6.47 42.48 5.33
C GLU A 51 7.26 43.27 6.38
N THR A 52 7.88 42.56 7.31
CA THR A 52 8.83 43.12 8.27
C THR A 52 10.04 42.22 8.39
N VAL A 53 11.19 42.82 8.75
CA VAL A 53 12.40 42.08 9.13
C VAL A 53 12.70 42.42 10.58
N SER A 54 12.83 41.40 11.42
CA SER A 54 13.12 41.59 12.84
C SER A 54 14.56 42.04 13.08
N ASP A 55 14.85 42.53 14.29
CA ASP A 55 16.22 42.87 14.69
C ASP A 55 17.16 41.64 14.65
N ALA A 56 16.61 40.43 14.76
CA ALA A 56 17.32 39.17 14.63
C ALA A 56 17.58 38.77 13.16
N GLY A 57 16.95 39.46 12.20
CA GLY A 57 17.12 39.24 10.77
C GLY A 57 16.11 38.28 10.13
N PHE A 58 15.09 37.84 10.85
CA PHE A 58 14.02 37.00 10.28
C PHE A 58 13.02 37.85 9.51
N VAL A 59 12.58 37.34 8.36
CA VAL A 59 11.51 37.92 7.54
C VAL A 59 10.16 37.41 8.05
N HIS A 60 9.18 38.32 8.16
CA HIS A 60 7.80 38.04 8.58
C HIS A 60 6.80 38.70 7.62
N PRO A 61 5.78 37.97 7.11
CA PRO A 61 5.57 36.55 7.28
C PRO A 61 6.70 35.73 6.63
N GLY A 62 7.16 34.68 7.31
CA GLY A 62 8.27 33.87 6.77
C GLY A 62 8.36 32.43 7.25
N VAL A 63 7.28 31.92 7.86
CA VAL A 63 7.14 30.50 8.19
C VAL A 63 6.60 29.77 6.95
N GLY A 64 7.49 29.40 6.03
CA GLY A 64 7.19 28.63 4.81
C GLY A 64 6.54 29.39 3.66
N LEU A 65 5.89 30.52 3.91
CA LEU A 65 5.38 31.44 2.87
C LEU A 65 5.88 32.86 3.14
N SER A 66 6.36 33.53 2.10
CA SER A 66 6.78 34.93 2.14
C SER A 66 5.59 35.89 1.94
N ALA A 67 5.81 37.18 2.21
CA ALA A 67 4.84 38.22 1.88
C ALA A 67 4.55 38.28 0.37
N ASP A 68 5.56 38.06 -0.46
CA ASP A 68 5.45 38.11 -1.91
C ASP A 68 4.68 36.92 -2.46
N ASP A 69 4.87 35.70 -1.92
CA ASP A 69 4.05 34.53 -2.26
C ASP A 69 2.55 34.82 -2.03
N LEU A 70 2.23 35.38 -0.85
CA LEU A 70 0.85 35.71 -0.48
C LEU A 70 0.25 36.80 -1.38
N ARG A 71 1.02 37.84 -1.73
CA ARG A 71 0.58 38.91 -2.63
C ARG A 71 0.37 38.38 -4.05
N ASN A 72 1.30 37.58 -4.56
CA ASN A 72 1.22 36.96 -5.87
C ASN A 72 -0.02 36.07 -5.96
N ALA A 73 -0.18 35.12 -5.03
CA ALA A 73 -1.35 34.25 -5.00
C ALA A 73 -2.66 35.04 -4.84
N GLN A 74 -2.69 36.10 -4.03
CA GLN A 74 -3.85 36.99 -3.91
C GLN A 74 -4.20 37.64 -5.25
N GLU A 75 -3.21 38.20 -5.95
CA GLU A 75 -3.41 38.80 -7.26
C GLU A 75 -3.91 37.78 -8.28
N MET A 76 -3.25 36.62 -8.37
CA MET A 76 -3.59 35.55 -9.32
C MET A 76 -4.99 34.98 -9.06
N VAL A 77 -5.37 34.72 -7.81
CA VAL A 77 -6.73 34.26 -7.48
C VAL A 77 -7.78 35.32 -7.83
N ARG A 78 -7.55 36.59 -7.47
CA ARG A 78 -8.52 37.67 -7.70
C ARG A 78 -8.68 38.02 -9.18
N THR A 79 -7.66 37.77 -9.98
CA THR A 79 -7.69 37.96 -11.44
C THR A 79 -8.15 36.70 -12.20
N GLY A 80 -8.33 35.57 -11.51
CA GLY A 80 -8.74 34.30 -12.11
C GLY A 80 -7.64 33.66 -12.95
N GLN A 81 -6.37 33.87 -12.57
CA GLN A 81 -5.22 33.34 -13.26
C GLN A 81 -4.95 31.90 -12.86
N GLU A 82 -4.80 31.03 -13.86
CA GLU A 82 -4.37 29.64 -13.65
C GLU A 82 -2.86 29.55 -13.39
N PRO A 83 -2.39 28.57 -12.59
CA PRO A 83 -3.16 27.53 -11.91
C PRO A 83 -3.79 27.94 -10.57
N TRP A 84 -3.46 29.12 -10.00
CA TRP A 84 -3.95 29.55 -8.69
C TRP A 84 -5.48 29.54 -8.57
N ALA A 85 -6.20 29.93 -9.64
CA ALA A 85 -7.65 29.90 -9.66
C ALA A 85 -8.21 28.49 -9.38
N SER A 86 -7.76 27.47 -10.12
CA SER A 86 -8.20 26.09 -9.93
C SER A 86 -7.85 25.53 -8.55
N TYR A 87 -6.65 25.82 -8.03
CA TYR A 87 -6.23 25.37 -6.70
C TYR A 87 -7.02 26.09 -5.58
N PHE A 88 -7.30 27.38 -5.73
CA PHE A 88 -8.15 28.12 -4.81
C PHE A 88 -9.59 27.59 -4.80
N ASP A 89 -10.17 27.32 -5.98
CA ASP A 89 -11.52 26.73 -6.12
C ASP A 89 -11.61 25.39 -5.37
N ALA A 90 -10.61 24.53 -5.57
CA ALA A 90 -10.53 23.24 -4.89
C ALA A 90 -10.37 23.38 -3.36
N MET A 91 -9.53 24.30 -2.87
CA MET A 91 -9.41 24.59 -1.44
C MET A 91 -10.72 25.13 -0.84
N ALA A 92 -11.37 26.08 -1.53
CA ALA A 92 -12.61 26.73 -1.12
C ALA A 92 -13.79 25.75 -1.04
N ALA A 93 -13.74 24.65 -1.79
CA ALA A 93 -14.74 23.58 -1.74
C ALA A 93 -14.65 22.69 -0.48
N THR A 94 -13.59 22.82 0.32
CA THR A 94 -13.39 21.98 1.51
C THR A 94 -14.16 22.49 2.73
N GLY A 95 -14.46 21.59 3.68
CA GLY A 95 -15.10 21.97 4.95
C GLY A 95 -14.25 22.91 5.81
N HIS A 96 -12.93 22.98 5.57
CA HIS A 96 -12.00 23.89 6.23
C HIS A 96 -12.15 25.33 5.77
N ALA A 97 -12.68 25.57 4.56
CA ALA A 97 -12.98 26.91 4.03
C ALA A 97 -14.40 27.40 4.40
N SER A 98 -15.11 26.69 5.28
CA SER A 98 -16.45 27.11 5.73
C SER A 98 -16.39 28.42 6.52
N LYS A 99 -17.32 29.35 6.24
CA LYS A 99 -17.51 30.57 7.06
C LYS A 99 -17.93 30.29 8.50
N THR A 100 -18.38 29.07 8.80
CA THR A 100 -18.77 28.62 10.16
C THR A 100 -17.73 27.71 10.81
N PHE A 101 -16.52 27.65 10.25
CA PHE A 101 -15.42 26.89 10.84
C PHE A 101 -15.16 27.38 12.27
N ARG A 102 -14.93 26.42 13.17
CA ARG A 102 -14.59 26.69 14.58
C ARG A 102 -13.60 25.64 15.03
N ALA A 103 -12.59 26.05 15.79
CA ALA A 103 -11.66 25.13 16.42
C ALA A 103 -12.43 24.02 17.16
N SER A 104 -12.02 22.80 16.93
CA SER A 104 -12.56 21.66 17.61
C SER A 104 -12.08 21.48 19.04
N ASN A 105 -10.94 22.09 19.36
CA ASN A 105 -10.53 22.27 20.74
C ASN A 105 -11.17 23.50 21.39
N SER A 106 -12.15 24.17 20.76
CA SER A 106 -12.91 25.25 21.41
C SER A 106 -13.89 24.71 22.44
N LYS A 107 -13.91 25.31 23.64
CA LYS A 107 -14.76 24.89 24.77
C LYS A 107 -16.25 25.00 24.46
N SER A 108 -16.70 26.12 23.87
CA SER A 108 -18.09 26.33 23.49
C SER A 108 -18.25 27.56 22.59
N ALA A 109 -19.42 27.73 21.95
CA ALA A 109 -19.71 28.94 21.18
C ALA A 109 -19.71 30.24 22.01
N SER A 110 -19.95 30.16 23.33
CA SER A 110 -19.92 31.32 24.24
C SER A 110 -18.54 31.60 24.84
N GLU A 111 -17.62 30.64 24.76
CA GLU A 111 -16.22 30.77 25.18
C GLU A 111 -15.35 30.24 24.05
N PRO A 112 -15.39 30.88 22.86
CA PRO A 112 -14.81 30.31 21.65
C PRO A 112 -13.29 30.21 21.74
N ASP A 113 -12.65 31.11 22.49
CA ASP A 113 -11.19 31.23 22.60
C ASP A 113 -10.58 30.43 23.75
N VAL A 114 -11.39 29.63 24.44
CA VAL A 114 -10.93 28.81 25.57
C VAL A 114 -10.80 27.37 25.12
N ALA A 115 -9.68 26.74 25.40
CA ALA A 115 -9.45 25.33 25.13
C ALA A 115 -10.45 24.45 25.89
N LEU A 116 -11.08 23.53 25.16
CA LEU A 116 -11.93 22.46 25.68
C LEU A 116 -11.09 21.49 26.51
N ASP A 117 -9.92 21.13 25.98
CA ASP A 117 -8.91 20.38 26.70
C ASP A 117 -7.58 21.16 26.67
N PRO A 118 -7.18 21.79 27.79
CA PRO A 118 -5.98 22.61 27.84
C PRO A 118 -4.70 21.81 28.14
N ASN A 119 -4.75 20.49 28.36
CA ASN A 119 -3.58 19.71 28.80
C ASN A 119 -3.13 18.72 27.73
N TYR A 120 -2.10 19.07 26.97
CA TYR A 120 -1.57 18.20 25.91
C TYR A 120 -0.72 17.04 26.47
N ASN A 121 -1.39 16.00 26.96
CA ASN A 121 -0.75 14.87 27.62
C ASN A 121 -1.22 13.48 27.15
N HIS A 122 -1.94 13.42 26.02
CA HIS A 122 -2.49 12.18 25.47
C HIS A 122 -2.78 12.32 23.97
N GLY A 123 -2.73 11.19 23.24
CA GLY A 123 -2.81 11.16 21.77
C GLY A 123 -4.14 11.63 21.15
N SER A 124 -5.24 11.73 21.90
CA SER A 124 -6.51 12.21 21.34
C SER A 124 -6.48 13.68 20.90
N LEU A 125 -5.58 14.47 21.50
CA LEU A 125 -5.39 15.88 21.15
C LEU A 125 -4.69 16.07 19.80
N ARG A 126 -3.91 15.10 19.32
CA ARG A 126 -3.31 15.12 17.97
C ARG A 126 -4.37 15.41 16.90
N GLY A 127 -5.45 14.63 16.88
CA GLY A 127 -6.48 14.77 15.86
C GLY A 127 -7.21 16.12 15.90
N ARG A 128 -7.27 16.77 17.08
CA ARG A 128 -7.77 18.15 17.18
C ARG A 128 -6.74 19.14 16.66
N GLN A 129 -5.47 18.99 17.04
CA GLN A 129 -4.38 19.85 16.57
C GLN A 129 -4.29 19.86 15.05
N THR A 130 -4.24 18.69 14.41
CA THR A 130 -4.17 18.56 12.95
C THR A 130 -5.36 19.23 12.25
N ARG A 131 -6.59 18.96 12.69
CA ARG A 131 -7.77 19.61 12.08
C ARG A 131 -7.77 21.13 12.27
N ASP A 132 -7.44 21.58 13.48
CA ASP A 132 -7.54 22.99 13.84
C ASP A 132 -6.43 23.82 13.21
N SER A 133 -5.19 23.31 13.17
CA SER A 133 -4.05 23.96 12.49
C SER A 133 -4.27 24.10 10.99
N PHE A 134 -4.64 23.01 10.32
CA PHE A 134 -4.99 23.02 8.90
C PHE A 134 -6.17 23.97 8.62
N GLY A 135 -7.15 23.98 9.52
CA GLY A 135 -8.26 24.93 9.47
C GLY A 135 -7.85 26.38 9.66
N ALA A 136 -6.97 26.69 10.61
CA ALA A 136 -6.45 28.04 10.85
C ALA A 136 -5.72 28.55 9.61
N LEU A 137 -4.84 27.73 9.03
CA LEU A 137 -4.14 28.05 7.78
C LEU A 137 -5.14 28.29 6.65
N THR A 138 -6.09 27.37 6.44
CA THR A 138 -7.14 27.54 5.42
C THR A 138 -7.90 28.85 5.60
N GLN A 139 -8.34 29.17 6.82
CA GLN A 139 -9.09 30.39 7.11
C GLN A 139 -8.23 31.64 6.91
N SER A 140 -6.94 31.62 7.25
CA SER A 140 -6.03 32.74 7.01
C SER A 140 -5.75 32.97 5.51
N LEU A 141 -5.65 31.91 4.71
CA LEU A 141 -5.55 32.01 3.26
C LEU A 141 -6.87 32.51 2.64
N MET A 142 -8.02 31.99 3.10
CA MET A 142 -9.32 32.48 2.67
C MET A 142 -9.48 33.99 2.97
N TRP A 143 -9.05 34.45 4.14
CA TRP A 143 -9.02 35.89 4.47
C TRP A 143 -8.20 36.65 3.43
N THR A 144 -6.97 36.21 3.19
CA THR A 144 -6.03 36.87 2.28
C THR A 144 -6.58 36.96 0.85
N MET A 145 -7.14 35.87 0.32
CA MET A 145 -7.62 35.84 -1.08
C MET A 145 -8.96 36.56 -1.26
N THR A 146 -9.91 36.37 -0.32
CA THR A 146 -11.29 36.87 -0.47
C THR A 146 -11.49 38.28 0.07
N GLY A 147 -10.72 38.69 1.09
CA GLY A 147 -10.94 39.92 1.85
C GLY A 147 -12.18 39.90 2.76
N ASP A 148 -12.83 38.74 2.97
CA ASP A 148 -13.99 38.61 3.87
C ASP A 148 -13.55 38.33 5.32
N GLU A 149 -13.83 39.28 6.21
CA GLU A 149 -13.35 39.31 7.60
C GLU A 149 -13.86 38.16 8.48
N VAL A 150 -14.92 37.46 8.07
CA VAL A 150 -15.34 36.23 8.75
C VAL A 150 -14.22 35.19 8.81
N TYR A 151 -13.37 35.13 7.78
CA TYR A 151 -12.26 34.19 7.71
C TYR A 151 -11.12 34.60 8.65
N ARG A 152 -10.83 35.91 8.76
CA ARG A 152 -9.88 36.45 9.75
C ARG A 152 -10.33 36.11 11.17
N LYS A 153 -11.60 36.37 11.48
CA LYS A 153 -12.21 36.07 12.76
C LYS A 153 -12.08 34.58 13.12
N ASN A 154 -12.37 33.69 12.19
CA ASN A 154 -12.28 32.24 12.42
C ASN A 154 -10.82 31.81 12.65
N ALA A 155 -9.86 32.33 11.89
CA ALA A 155 -8.43 32.04 12.09
C ALA A 155 -7.97 32.50 13.49
N ILE A 156 -8.26 33.74 13.89
CA ILE A 156 -7.94 34.28 15.21
C ILE A 156 -8.58 33.46 16.34
N GLN A 157 -9.85 33.07 16.18
CA GLN A 157 -10.54 32.23 17.16
C GLN A 157 -9.82 30.89 17.37
N VAL A 158 -9.32 30.27 16.31
CA VAL A 158 -8.57 29.02 16.41
C VAL A 158 -7.24 29.27 17.10
N LEU A 159 -6.49 30.28 16.69
CA LEU A 159 -5.19 30.63 17.28
C LEU A 159 -5.32 30.95 18.78
N ARG A 160 -6.32 31.75 19.17
CA ARG A 160 -6.58 32.06 20.59
C ARG A 160 -7.00 30.84 21.40
N THR A 161 -7.77 29.92 20.81
CA THR A 161 -8.12 28.65 21.44
C THR A 161 -6.87 27.88 21.86
N TRP A 162 -5.88 27.76 20.98
CA TRP A 162 -4.62 27.08 21.27
C TRP A 162 -3.67 27.93 22.12
N ALA A 163 -3.67 29.25 21.98
CA ALA A 163 -2.94 30.15 22.87
C ALA A 163 -3.47 30.12 24.33
N SER A 164 -4.68 29.59 24.56
CA SER A 164 -5.27 29.42 25.91
C SER A 164 -4.92 28.10 26.60
N MET A 165 -4.05 27.28 26.00
CA MET A 165 -3.59 26.01 26.57
C MET A 165 -2.88 26.21 27.93
N ASN A 166 -2.79 25.15 28.73
CA ASN A 166 -2.05 25.17 29.99
C ASN A 166 -0.56 24.87 29.71
N PRO A 167 0.38 25.82 29.89
CA PRO A 167 1.81 25.60 29.64
C PRO A 167 2.42 24.47 30.49
N ASP A 168 1.88 24.21 31.69
CA ASP A 168 2.31 23.10 32.54
C ASP A 168 1.60 21.77 32.21
N GLY A 169 0.73 21.77 31.21
CA GLY A 169 -0.14 20.64 30.84
C GLY A 169 0.45 19.66 29.84
N TYR A 170 1.68 19.89 29.38
CA TYR A 170 2.34 19.12 28.33
C TYR A 170 3.06 17.90 28.89
N LYS A 171 2.84 16.73 28.30
CA LYS A 171 3.53 15.49 28.68
C LYS A 171 3.67 14.59 27.46
N TYR A 172 4.89 14.10 27.23
CA TYR A 172 5.17 13.16 26.15
C TYR A 172 4.22 11.95 26.20
N PHE A 173 3.65 11.63 25.04
CA PHE A 173 2.85 10.44 24.79
C PHE A 173 3.45 9.71 23.57
N PRO A 174 3.14 8.41 23.36
CA PRO A 174 3.67 7.66 22.22
C PRO A 174 3.48 8.43 20.90
N ASP A 175 4.57 8.55 20.14
CA ASP A 175 4.61 9.19 18.82
C ASP A 175 4.25 10.69 18.80
N ALA A 176 4.37 11.39 19.93
CA ALA A 176 4.08 12.83 19.98
C ALA A 176 4.94 13.64 18.99
N HIS A 177 6.21 13.27 18.78
CA HIS A 177 7.15 14.00 17.92
C HIS A 177 6.74 14.01 16.44
N ILE A 178 6.22 12.90 15.91
CA ILE A 178 5.80 12.80 14.50
C ILE A 178 4.44 13.44 14.21
N HIS A 179 3.76 13.97 15.23
CA HIS A 179 2.36 14.37 15.13
C HIS A 179 2.08 15.79 15.58
N THR A 180 3.07 16.47 16.14
CA THR A 180 2.87 17.79 16.76
C THR A 180 3.60 18.92 16.05
N GLY A 181 4.69 18.63 15.34
CA GLY A 181 5.52 19.65 14.69
C GLY A 181 4.91 20.21 13.40
N HIS A 182 4.44 19.36 12.48
CA HIS A 182 3.78 19.83 11.24
C HIS A 182 2.49 20.63 11.51
N PRO A 183 1.58 20.19 12.40
CA PRO A 183 0.44 21.02 12.82
C PRO A 183 0.85 22.32 13.54
N LEU A 184 1.95 22.33 14.30
CA LEU A 184 2.46 23.57 14.91
C LEU A 184 2.94 24.55 13.85
N TYR A 185 3.71 24.08 12.87
CA TYR A 185 4.14 24.85 11.71
C TYR A 185 2.95 25.53 10.99
N GLN A 186 1.87 24.79 10.73
CA GLN A 186 0.67 25.34 10.08
C GLN A 186 -0.05 26.41 10.93
N HIS A 187 -0.13 26.23 12.26
CA HIS A 187 -0.66 27.27 13.15
C HIS A 187 0.21 28.54 13.11
N LEU A 188 1.53 28.40 13.13
CA LEU A 188 2.44 29.54 13.13
C LEU A 188 2.44 30.27 11.78
N MET A 189 2.32 29.55 10.66
CA MET A 189 2.08 30.17 9.35
C MET A 189 0.76 30.96 9.32
N ALA A 190 -0.32 30.41 9.86
CA ALA A 190 -1.59 31.14 9.98
C ALA A 190 -1.45 32.39 10.85
N ALA A 191 -0.70 32.30 11.96
CA ALA A 191 -0.43 33.43 12.84
C ALA A 191 0.42 34.51 12.17
N GLU A 192 1.43 34.14 11.37
CA GLU A 192 2.23 35.07 10.56
C GLU A 192 1.36 35.84 9.55
N ILE A 193 0.46 35.14 8.84
CA ILE A 193 -0.49 35.79 7.90
C ILE A 193 -1.38 36.79 8.65
N ILE A 194 -1.88 36.41 9.84
CA ILE A 194 -2.73 37.30 10.65
C ILE A 194 -1.95 38.50 11.19
N ARG A 195 -0.69 38.30 11.63
CA ARG A 195 0.22 39.36 12.09
C ARG A 195 0.63 40.31 10.97
N ALA A 196 0.73 39.82 9.74
CA ALA A 196 1.07 40.60 8.55
C ALA A 196 -0.08 41.44 7.99
N THR A 197 -1.32 41.23 8.46
CA THR A 197 -2.52 41.84 7.88
C THR A 197 -3.36 42.54 8.93
N GLU A 198 -4.07 43.60 8.55
CA GLU A 198 -4.91 44.40 9.45
C GLU A 198 -6.41 44.03 9.32
N PRO A 199 -7.24 44.26 10.37
CA PRO A 199 -8.70 44.21 10.26
C PRO A 199 -9.24 45.17 9.19
N LEU A 200 -10.51 44.98 8.79
CA LEU A 200 -11.17 45.93 7.90
C LEU A 200 -11.22 47.34 8.53
N ASP A 201 -10.89 48.36 7.73
CA ASP A 201 -11.13 49.77 8.07
C ASP A 201 -12.59 50.14 7.75
N ASP A 202 -13.52 49.51 8.48
CA ASP A 202 -14.97 49.74 8.35
C ASP A 202 -15.55 50.63 9.47
N ASP A 203 -16.86 50.59 9.71
CA ASP A 203 -17.49 51.39 10.78
C ASP A 203 -17.20 50.84 12.21
N SER A 204 -16.63 49.64 12.33
CA SER A 204 -16.22 48.96 13.56
C SER A 204 -14.83 48.29 13.44
N PRO A 205 -13.74 49.04 13.14
CA PRO A 205 -12.43 48.45 12.91
C PRO A 205 -11.96 47.64 14.11
N GLY A 206 -11.51 46.42 13.86
CA GLY A 206 -11.05 45.49 14.89
C GLY A 206 -12.17 44.70 15.59
N GLU A 207 -13.43 44.83 15.20
CA GLU A 207 -14.54 44.02 15.71
C GLU A 207 -15.41 43.48 14.58
N TYR A 208 -15.66 42.17 14.57
CA TYR A 208 -16.58 41.53 13.63
C TYR A 208 -17.66 40.74 14.39
N ASP A 209 -18.94 41.06 14.18
CA ASP A 209 -20.08 40.42 14.85
C ASP A 209 -19.95 40.34 16.40
N GLY A 210 -19.39 41.37 17.03
CA GLY A 210 -19.18 41.37 18.48
C GLY A 210 -17.92 40.67 18.96
N TYR A 211 -17.03 40.24 18.05
CA TYR A 211 -15.81 39.52 18.34
C TYR A 211 -14.58 40.36 17.95
N ASP A 212 -13.61 40.45 18.85
CA ASP A 212 -12.34 41.16 18.60
C ASP A 212 -11.49 40.41 17.57
N VAL A 213 -11.23 41.03 16.43
CA VAL A 213 -10.44 40.48 15.32
C VAL A 213 -9.05 41.12 15.21
N VAL A 214 -8.61 41.85 16.23
CA VAL A 214 -7.23 42.33 16.35
C VAL A 214 -6.36 41.22 16.93
N TRP A 215 -5.23 40.93 16.28
CA TRP A 215 -4.19 40.07 16.85
C TRP A 215 -3.19 40.95 17.59
N SER A 216 -3.06 40.75 18.90
CA SER A 216 -2.28 41.63 19.78
C SER A 216 -0.93 41.02 20.17
N GLU A 217 0.00 41.85 20.67
CA GLU A 217 1.25 41.37 21.28
C GLU A 217 1.01 40.39 22.46
N THR A 218 -0.15 40.50 23.13
CA THR A 218 -0.54 39.54 24.18
C THR A 218 -0.97 38.20 23.60
N ASP A 219 -1.63 38.21 22.43
CA ASP A 219 -1.96 36.98 21.71
C ASP A 219 -0.68 36.26 21.25
N ASP A 220 0.31 36.99 20.73
CA ASP A 220 1.64 36.46 20.39
C ASP A 220 2.33 35.82 21.59
N ALA A 221 2.41 36.55 22.71
CA ALA A 221 3.05 36.06 23.93
C ALA A 221 2.36 34.80 24.47
N ASN A 222 1.03 34.72 24.37
CA ASN A 222 0.28 33.54 24.79
C ASN A 222 0.46 32.36 23.82
N LEU A 223 0.45 32.61 22.50
CA LEU A 223 0.65 31.56 21.51
C LEU A 223 2.05 30.94 21.65
N LEU A 224 3.08 31.76 21.85
CA LEU A 224 4.44 31.28 22.11
C LEU A 224 4.55 30.58 23.47
N GLY A 225 4.14 31.25 24.55
CA GLY A 225 4.38 30.78 25.91
C GLY A 225 3.51 29.59 26.35
N ASN A 226 2.27 29.52 25.88
CA ASN A 226 1.33 28.48 26.30
C ASN A 226 1.21 27.32 25.32
N TYR A 227 1.69 27.50 24.07
CA TYR A 227 1.48 26.53 22.99
C TYR A 227 2.74 26.14 22.22
N ALA A 228 3.37 27.08 21.49
CA ALA A 228 4.49 26.74 20.60
C ALA A 228 5.72 26.24 21.37
N ASN A 229 6.22 27.00 22.35
CA ASN A 229 7.40 26.61 23.12
C ASN A 229 7.20 25.31 23.90
N PRO A 230 6.06 25.08 24.61
CA PRO A 230 5.81 23.80 25.26
C PRO A 230 5.77 22.60 24.30
N ILE A 231 5.26 22.76 23.07
CA ILE A 231 5.32 21.68 22.06
C ILE A 231 6.77 21.41 21.65
N VAL A 232 7.54 22.45 21.37
CA VAL A 232 8.96 22.28 21.01
C VAL A 232 9.72 21.59 22.14
N ASP A 233 9.64 22.13 23.35
CA ASP A 233 10.39 21.64 24.51
C ASP A 233 10.04 20.20 24.90
N VAL A 234 8.75 19.83 24.82
CA VAL A 234 8.29 18.52 25.29
C VAL A 234 8.31 17.48 24.17
N PHE A 235 7.94 17.84 22.94
CA PHE A 235 7.71 16.88 21.86
C PHE A 235 8.75 16.95 20.74
N ASN A 236 9.21 18.14 20.34
CA ASN A 236 10.02 18.31 19.13
C ASN A 236 11.52 18.52 19.37
N PHE A 237 11.95 18.71 20.61
CA PHE A 237 13.37 18.88 20.96
C PHE A 237 14.08 17.53 21.04
N SER A 238 14.47 16.96 19.90
CA SER A 238 15.32 15.78 19.83
C SER A 238 15.97 15.67 18.45
N ASN A 239 17.25 15.30 18.43
CA ASN A 239 18.03 15.02 17.22
C ASN A 239 18.36 13.53 17.05
N GLU A 240 17.75 12.68 17.87
CA GLU A 240 17.99 11.23 17.93
C GLU A 240 16.74 10.46 17.51
N ARG A 241 15.88 11.08 16.70
CA ARG A 241 14.63 10.47 16.24
C ARG A 241 14.89 9.61 15.02
N TRP A 242 14.14 8.51 14.95
CA TRP A 242 14.28 7.50 13.91
C TRP A 242 13.97 8.05 12.51
N MET A 243 14.99 8.16 11.64
CA MET A 243 14.85 8.47 10.21
C MET A 243 13.90 9.65 9.95
N ASN A 244 12.91 9.52 9.05
CA ASN A 244 11.98 10.61 8.74
C ASN A 244 11.20 11.17 9.94
N GLN A 245 11.09 10.43 11.04
CA GLN A 245 10.41 10.88 12.25
C GLN A 245 11.09 12.12 12.86
N HIS A 246 12.38 12.29 12.59
CA HIS A 246 13.15 13.48 12.90
C HIS A 246 12.61 14.74 12.22
N ASN A 247 12.27 14.65 10.93
CA ASN A 247 11.91 15.82 10.14
C ASN A 247 10.60 16.47 10.63
N PHE A 248 9.64 15.68 11.11
CA PHE A 248 8.39 16.20 11.69
C PHE A 248 8.62 17.12 12.88
N GLY A 249 9.59 16.81 13.74
CA GLY A 249 9.96 17.69 14.86
C GLY A 249 10.59 19.00 14.38
N LEU A 250 11.36 18.96 13.29
CA LEU A 250 12.04 20.13 12.74
C LEU A 250 11.06 21.18 12.21
N PHE A 251 9.92 20.78 11.62
CA PHE A 251 8.87 21.72 11.22
C PHE A 251 8.43 22.62 12.38
N GLY A 252 8.06 22.01 13.52
CA GLY A 252 7.63 22.76 14.69
C GLY A 252 8.76 23.61 15.28
N ARG A 253 9.98 23.06 15.33
CA ARG A 253 11.15 23.76 15.87
C ARG A 253 11.53 24.99 15.05
N ILE A 254 11.75 24.82 13.75
CA ILE A 254 12.23 25.90 12.87
C ILE A 254 11.13 26.96 12.72
N ALA A 255 9.86 26.56 12.57
CA ALA A 255 8.74 27.50 12.52
C ALA A 255 8.64 28.34 13.82
N THR A 256 8.79 27.71 14.99
CA THR A 256 8.78 28.42 16.27
C THR A 256 9.97 29.37 16.39
N ALA A 257 11.16 28.95 15.93
CA ALA A 257 12.35 29.79 15.98
C ALA A 257 12.23 31.04 15.10
N ILE A 258 11.68 30.90 13.88
CA ILE A 258 11.36 32.04 13.01
C ILE A 258 10.35 32.95 13.73
N TYR A 259 9.20 32.40 14.15
CA TYR A 259 8.13 33.19 14.79
C TYR A 259 8.59 33.94 16.06
N ALA A 260 9.48 33.33 16.84
CA ALA A 260 9.99 33.86 18.10
C ALA A 260 11.27 34.71 17.97
N ASP A 261 11.79 34.92 16.76
CA ASP A 261 13.08 35.57 16.51
C ASP A 261 14.28 34.88 17.19
N ASP A 262 14.25 33.55 17.33
CA ASP A 262 15.28 32.75 18.02
C ASP A 262 16.36 32.24 17.05
N THR A 263 17.42 33.03 16.89
CA THR A 263 18.57 32.68 16.03
C THR A 263 19.31 31.40 16.45
N GLU A 264 19.34 31.05 17.75
CA GLU A 264 20.07 29.86 18.24
C GLU A 264 19.24 28.59 17.99
N GLY A 265 17.95 28.65 18.31
CA GLY A 265 17.00 27.58 18.00
C GLY A 265 16.93 27.29 16.50
N TYR A 266 16.94 28.34 15.67
CA TYR A 266 16.96 28.27 14.21
C TYR A 266 18.24 27.61 13.69
N ALA A 267 19.41 28.12 14.06
CA ALA A 267 20.69 27.56 13.61
C ALA A 267 20.85 26.08 13.99
N THR A 268 20.35 25.69 15.18
CA THR A 268 20.31 24.29 15.60
C THR A 268 19.38 23.46 14.71
N GLY A 269 18.19 23.97 14.39
CA GLY A 269 17.24 23.28 13.52
C GLY A 269 17.78 23.08 12.10
N VAL A 270 18.48 24.09 11.56
CA VAL A 270 19.14 24.02 10.25
C VAL A 270 20.25 22.97 10.23
N GLU A 271 21.12 22.91 11.24
CA GLU A 271 22.17 21.88 11.30
C GLU A 271 21.58 20.47 11.47
N TRP A 272 20.48 20.34 12.24
CA TRP A 272 19.77 19.06 12.38
C TRP A 272 19.03 18.64 11.09
N TYR A 273 18.64 19.58 10.25
CA TYR A 273 18.05 19.31 8.94
C TYR A 273 19.08 18.77 7.94
N THR A 274 20.27 19.37 7.92
CA THR A 274 21.31 19.09 6.91
C THR A 274 22.14 17.84 7.24
N VAL A 275 22.88 17.84 8.36
CA VAL A 275 23.90 16.81 8.68
C VAL A 275 23.67 16.17 10.05
N ASN A 276 23.27 16.94 11.06
CA ASN A 276 23.13 16.49 12.45
C ASN A 276 24.38 15.76 12.96
N THR A 277 25.52 16.43 12.88
CA THR A 277 26.86 15.91 13.22
C THR A 277 27.00 15.41 14.65
N SER A 278 26.11 15.87 15.54
CA SER A 278 26.09 15.46 16.95
C SER A 278 25.50 14.07 17.20
N PHE A 279 24.93 13.42 16.17
CA PHE A 279 24.31 12.11 16.28
C PHE A 279 24.70 11.21 15.09
N ASP A 280 25.74 10.39 15.28
CA ASP A 280 26.29 9.49 14.26
C ASP A 280 25.74 8.07 14.44
N ASP A 281 24.49 7.87 14.00
CA ASP A 281 23.80 6.58 13.99
C ASP A 281 23.08 6.40 12.65
N TYR A 282 22.88 5.15 12.22
CA TYR A 282 22.11 4.82 11.01
C TYR A 282 20.72 5.46 11.01
N ILE A 283 20.12 5.64 12.19
CA ILE A 283 18.79 6.20 12.35
C ILE A 283 18.76 7.74 12.28
N ASN A 284 19.91 8.42 12.09
CA ASN A 284 19.96 9.89 12.00
C ASN A 284 19.10 10.40 10.83
N GLY A 285 18.06 11.17 11.14
CA GLY A 285 17.07 11.65 10.17
C GLY A 285 17.44 12.90 9.37
N ALA A 286 18.66 13.41 9.47
CA ALA A 286 19.12 14.54 8.65
C ALA A 286 19.28 14.14 7.17
N MET A 287 19.29 15.12 6.26
CA MET A 287 19.30 14.90 4.81
C MET A 287 20.47 14.03 4.35
N VAL A 288 21.71 14.40 4.71
CA VAL A 288 22.90 13.68 4.23
C VAL A 288 22.94 12.23 4.72
N PRO A 289 22.68 11.94 6.02
CA PRO A 289 22.55 10.56 6.48
C PRO A 289 21.38 9.80 5.86
N GLN A 290 20.22 10.42 5.59
CA GLN A 290 19.08 9.71 5.00
C GLN A 290 19.20 9.50 3.49
N MET A 291 20.00 10.33 2.83
CA MET A 291 20.29 10.25 1.40
C MET A 291 21.80 10.16 1.18
N PRO A 292 22.49 9.09 1.60
CA PRO A 292 23.95 8.97 1.42
C PRO A 292 24.31 8.82 -0.05
N LEU A 293 25.53 9.25 -0.40
CA LEU A 293 26.16 8.94 -1.67
C LEU A 293 26.96 7.68 -1.46
N ILE A 294 26.66 6.65 -2.25
CA ILE A 294 27.41 5.40 -2.30
C ILE A 294 28.38 5.52 -3.46
N GLU A 295 29.68 5.49 -3.16
CA GLU A 295 30.73 5.63 -4.18
C GLU A 295 30.87 4.32 -4.97
N ALA A 296 31.29 4.42 -6.23
CA ALA A 296 31.48 3.29 -7.15
C ALA A 296 32.51 2.27 -6.65
N ASP A 297 33.44 2.69 -5.79
CA ASP A 297 34.47 1.85 -5.18
C ASP A 297 34.16 1.43 -3.74
N ASP A 298 32.96 1.73 -3.24
CA ASP A 298 32.46 1.17 -1.99
C ASP A 298 32.44 -0.37 -2.10
N PRO A 299 33.01 -1.12 -1.13
CA PRO A 299 33.10 -2.58 -1.21
C PRO A 299 31.75 -3.28 -1.23
N ASP A 300 30.70 -2.64 -0.72
CA ASP A 300 29.34 -3.16 -0.68
C ASP A 300 28.52 -2.72 -1.89
N ASN A 301 29.08 -1.91 -2.82
CA ASN A 301 28.43 -1.47 -4.05
C ASN A 301 28.69 -2.46 -5.22
N PRO A 302 27.68 -3.27 -5.63
CA PRO A 302 27.82 -4.19 -6.75
C PRO A 302 27.62 -3.55 -8.13
N TYR A 303 27.17 -2.29 -8.20
CA TYR A 303 26.75 -1.61 -9.43
C TYR A 303 27.93 -0.97 -10.20
N GLY A 304 29.01 -0.61 -9.50
CA GLY A 304 30.22 -0.07 -10.10
C GLY A 304 30.09 1.38 -10.63
N GLU A 305 29.08 2.11 -10.15
CA GLU A 305 28.87 3.53 -10.37
C GLU A 305 28.40 4.22 -9.08
N ASP A 306 28.60 5.54 -9.00
CA ASP A 306 28.15 6.35 -7.87
C ASP A 306 26.62 6.47 -7.91
N PHE A 307 25.96 6.34 -6.76
CA PHE A 307 24.52 6.61 -6.66
C PHE A 307 24.15 7.15 -5.28
N VAL A 308 23.10 7.97 -5.25
CA VAL A 308 22.44 8.34 -4.00
C VAL A 308 21.37 7.31 -3.71
N GLN A 309 21.20 6.90 -2.46
CA GLN A 309 20.05 6.07 -2.06
C GLN A 309 19.24 6.75 -0.98
N VAL A 310 17.93 6.53 -0.92
CA VAL A 310 17.12 6.95 0.22
C VAL A 310 17.04 5.78 1.21
N ARG A 311 17.64 5.92 2.41
CA ARG A 311 17.77 4.82 3.39
C ARG A 311 16.45 4.20 3.80
N GLU A 312 15.40 5.01 3.88
CA GLU A 312 14.07 4.56 4.33
C GLU A 312 13.40 3.62 3.30
N MET A 313 13.88 3.58 2.04
CA MET A 313 13.37 2.66 1.00
C MET A 313 13.64 1.20 1.34
N GLY A 314 14.64 0.90 2.18
CA GLY A 314 14.85 -0.43 2.74
C GLY A 314 13.82 -0.84 3.80
N ARG A 315 12.89 0.04 4.20
CA ARG A 315 11.77 -0.30 5.11
C ARG A 315 10.43 -0.27 4.37
N ASP A 316 10.07 0.88 3.81
CA ASP A 316 8.84 1.06 3.03
C ASP A 316 8.86 2.39 2.25
N ASN A 317 8.17 2.42 1.11
CA ASN A 317 8.23 3.60 0.23
C ASN A 317 7.32 4.75 0.69
N ALA A 318 6.32 4.46 1.55
CA ALA A 318 5.45 5.50 2.07
C ALA A 318 6.20 6.50 2.95
N HIS A 319 7.14 6.01 3.75
CA HIS A 319 7.96 6.86 4.60
C HIS A 319 9.17 7.45 3.87
N SER A 320 9.63 6.78 2.82
CA SER A 320 10.63 7.33 1.89
C SER A 320 10.09 8.53 1.13
N GLU A 321 8.84 8.46 0.65
CA GLU A 321 8.10 9.61 0.11
C GLU A 321 8.01 10.73 1.15
N ALA A 322 7.69 10.40 2.41
CA ALA A 322 7.67 11.38 3.47
C ALA A 322 9.05 12.01 3.79
N ASN A 323 10.19 11.34 3.54
CA ASN A 323 11.50 12.00 3.59
C ASN A 323 11.56 13.13 2.57
N VAL A 324 11.32 12.81 1.29
CA VAL A 324 11.42 13.77 0.19
C VAL A 324 10.45 14.94 0.40
N ASP A 325 9.19 14.65 0.73
CA ASP A 325 8.17 15.66 1.03
C ASP A 325 8.59 16.60 2.17
N ASN A 326 9.08 16.03 3.28
CA ASN A 326 9.51 16.82 4.44
C ASN A 326 10.76 17.65 4.15
N PHE A 327 11.73 17.08 3.44
CA PHE A 327 12.96 17.80 3.09
C PHE A 327 12.67 18.98 2.14
N ALA A 328 11.75 18.81 1.19
CA ALA A 328 11.29 19.88 0.30
C ALA A 328 10.62 21.01 1.08
N GLY A 329 9.64 20.70 1.94
CA GLY A 329 8.94 21.72 2.72
C GLY A 329 9.83 22.47 3.72
N LEU A 330 10.79 21.78 4.34
CA LEU A 330 11.79 22.40 5.21
C LEU A 330 12.80 23.25 4.41
N ALA A 331 13.21 22.81 3.21
CA ALA A 331 14.05 23.60 2.31
C ALA A 331 13.38 24.93 1.95
N ARG A 332 12.09 24.90 1.55
CA ARG A 332 11.30 26.11 1.29
C ARG A 332 11.25 27.04 2.48
N MET A 333 11.08 26.52 3.69
CA MET A 333 11.08 27.35 4.91
C MET A 333 12.41 28.09 5.12
N LEU A 334 13.54 27.47 4.75
CA LEU A 334 14.86 28.11 4.77
C LEU A 334 15.03 29.10 3.61
N GLU A 335 14.53 28.77 2.41
CA GLU A 335 14.59 29.61 1.21
C GLU A 335 13.82 30.92 1.40
N VAL A 336 12.63 30.88 2.03
CA VAL A 336 11.85 32.07 2.40
C VAL A 336 12.63 33.02 3.32
N GLN A 337 13.53 32.49 4.15
CA GLN A 337 14.44 33.29 4.99
C GLN A 337 15.73 33.69 4.27
N SER A 338 15.90 33.30 3.01
CA SER A 338 17.14 33.42 2.23
C SER A 338 18.35 32.79 2.96
N THR A 339 18.10 31.73 3.74
CA THR A 339 19.13 31.08 4.55
C THR A 339 20.06 30.27 3.67
N LYS A 340 21.35 30.49 3.86
CA LYS A 340 22.41 29.67 3.26
C LYS A 340 23.09 28.82 4.32
N VAL A 341 23.58 27.67 3.88
CA VAL A 341 24.33 26.71 4.70
C VAL A 341 25.74 26.53 4.16
N ASP A 342 26.68 26.21 5.06
CA ASP A 342 27.98 25.71 4.66
C ASP A 342 27.79 24.42 3.83
N PRO A 343 28.39 24.29 2.65
CA PRO A 343 28.12 23.17 1.74
C PRO A 343 28.62 21.81 2.25
N VAL A 344 29.37 21.77 3.36
CA VAL A 344 29.87 20.53 3.98
C VAL A 344 29.32 20.38 5.39
N ASP A 345 29.44 21.41 6.22
CA ASP A 345 29.06 21.32 7.63
C ASP A 345 27.54 21.48 7.84
N GLY A 346 26.81 21.99 6.84
CA GLY A 346 25.35 22.15 6.89
C GLY A 346 24.86 23.18 7.92
N THR A 347 25.77 23.97 8.51
CA THR A 347 25.45 25.04 9.46
C THR A 347 25.10 26.33 8.73
N VAL A 348 24.26 27.19 9.34
CA VAL A 348 23.94 28.52 8.79
C VAL A 348 25.23 29.30 8.50
N SER A 349 25.40 29.76 7.26
CA SER A 349 26.64 30.37 6.79
C SER A 349 26.39 31.56 5.87
N SER A 350 27.29 32.54 5.95
CA SER A 350 27.35 33.69 5.04
C SER A 350 28.64 33.69 4.21
N ALA A 351 29.38 32.58 4.20
CA ALA A 351 30.58 32.43 3.38
C ALA A 351 30.23 32.51 1.88
N ASP A 352 31.20 32.93 1.06
CA ASP A 352 31.01 33.11 -0.39
C ASP A 352 30.58 31.82 -1.11
N ASN A 353 30.95 30.66 -0.57
CA ASN A 353 30.60 29.33 -1.07
C ASN A 353 29.36 28.71 -0.39
N ALA A 354 28.67 29.44 0.48
CA ALA A 354 27.45 28.96 1.12
C ALA A 354 26.33 28.79 0.07
N VAL A 355 25.56 27.71 0.20
CA VAL A 355 24.54 27.26 -0.75
C VAL A 355 23.16 27.25 -0.09
N SER A 356 22.08 27.21 -0.86
CA SER A 356 20.74 27.04 -0.28
C SER A 356 20.52 25.59 0.20
N ALA A 357 19.42 25.36 0.91
CA ALA A 357 19.04 24.01 1.34
C ALA A 357 18.80 23.05 0.16
N TYR A 358 18.25 23.53 -0.95
CA TYR A 358 18.06 22.74 -2.18
C TYR A 358 19.38 22.44 -2.90
N ASP A 359 20.35 23.36 -2.86
CA ASP A 359 21.66 23.17 -3.51
C ASP A 359 22.69 22.43 -2.63
N PHE A 360 22.30 22.07 -1.40
CA PHE A 360 23.17 21.43 -0.43
C PHE A 360 23.67 20.07 -0.92
N PHE A 361 24.97 19.78 -0.68
CA PHE A 361 25.65 18.56 -1.15
C PHE A 361 25.44 18.25 -2.65
N ASP A 362 25.55 19.29 -3.48
CA ASP A 362 25.35 19.21 -4.94
C ASP A 362 23.95 18.70 -5.31
N ARG A 363 22.93 19.33 -4.72
CA ARG A 363 21.51 19.02 -4.95
C ARG A 363 21.11 17.62 -4.49
N ARG A 364 21.58 17.22 -3.30
CA ARG A 364 21.33 15.87 -2.73
C ARG A 364 19.85 15.48 -2.69
N LEU A 365 18.97 16.45 -2.40
CA LEU A 365 17.53 16.22 -2.38
C LEU A 365 16.97 15.85 -3.76
N LEU A 366 17.50 16.44 -4.83
CA LEU A 366 17.12 16.09 -6.20
C LEU A 366 17.52 14.66 -6.55
N ASP A 367 18.76 14.28 -6.25
CA ASP A 367 19.28 12.94 -6.51
C ASP A 367 18.47 11.86 -5.77
N GLY A 368 18.15 12.10 -4.49
CA GLY A 368 17.31 11.18 -3.71
C GLY A 368 15.87 11.08 -4.26
N ALA A 369 15.29 12.20 -4.67
CA ALA A 369 13.95 12.24 -5.27
C ALA A 369 13.90 11.48 -6.60
N GLU A 370 14.90 11.65 -7.46
CA GLU A 370 15.01 10.92 -8.73
C GLU A 370 14.98 9.40 -8.53
N GLN A 371 15.75 8.89 -7.57
CA GLN A 371 15.80 7.45 -7.28
C GLN A 371 14.48 6.95 -6.69
N LEU A 372 13.90 7.68 -5.73
CA LEU A 372 12.60 7.32 -5.19
C LEU A 372 11.54 7.23 -6.30
N TYR A 373 11.44 8.26 -7.15
CA TYR A 373 10.37 8.33 -8.14
C TYR A 373 10.57 7.38 -9.31
N LYS A 374 11.82 7.09 -9.71
CA LYS A 374 12.13 5.99 -10.63
C LYS A 374 11.60 4.67 -10.08
N PHE A 375 11.89 4.37 -8.81
CA PHE A 375 11.43 3.14 -8.18
C PHE A 375 9.91 3.09 -8.04
N MET A 376 9.28 4.19 -7.60
CA MET A 376 7.83 4.28 -7.43
C MET A 376 7.06 4.10 -8.74
N MET A 377 7.61 4.51 -9.89
CA MET A 377 7.00 4.25 -11.20
C MET A 377 7.15 2.80 -11.68
N GLY A 378 7.96 1.98 -11.01
CA GLY A 378 8.22 0.58 -11.36
C GLY A 378 9.59 0.33 -12.00
N GLY A 379 10.46 1.33 -12.08
CA GLY A 379 11.85 1.13 -12.53
C GLY A 379 12.73 0.55 -11.42
N GLN A 380 13.84 -0.09 -11.79
CA GLN A 380 14.86 -0.54 -10.84
C GLN A 380 15.82 0.59 -10.46
N VAL A 381 16.32 0.58 -9.22
CA VAL A 381 17.31 1.52 -8.71
C VAL A 381 18.43 0.80 -7.98
N PRO A 382 19.67 1.31 -8.03
CA PRO A 382 20.72 0.81 -7.17
C PRO A 382 20.40 1.12 -5.70
N TRP A 383 20.62 0.13 -4.84
CA TRP A 383 20.42 0.26 -3.39
C TRP A 383 21.29 -0.79 -2.69
N ILE A 384 21.95 -0.43 -1.59
CA ILE A 384 22.74 -1.36 -0.78
C ILE A 384 22.32 -1.34 0.69
N ASP A 385 22.50 -2.47 1.37
CA ASP A 385 22.23 -2.59 2.79
C ASP A 385 23.41 -2.10 3.65
N GLU A 386 23.39 -0.81 3.98
CA GLU A 386 24.37 -0.20 4.89
C GLU A 386 24.27 -0.71 6.35
N ARG A 387 23.21 -1.44 6.73
CA ARG A 387 23.03 -1.95 8.10
C ARG A 387 23.68 -3.32 8.32
N GLY A 388 23.97 -4.06 7.24
CA GLY A 388 24.33 -5.47 7.33
C GLY A 388 23.22 -6.33 7.94
N TRP A 389 21.96 -5.97 7.71
CA TRP A 389 20.76 -6.70 8.13
C TRP A 389 20.27 -7.69 7.06
N ASN A 390 21.05 -7.87 5.99
CA ASN A 390 20.69 -8.70 4.84
C ASN A 390 19.39 -8.19 4.17
N GLY A 391 19.23 -6.86 4.15
CA GLY A 391 18.07 -6.17 3.61
C GLY A 391 18.14 -5.94 2.10
N THR A 392 16.98 -5.68 1.50
CA THR A 392 16.85 -5.14 0.14
C THR A 392 15.82 -4.02 0.15
N ILE A 393 15.71 -3.32 -0.97
CA ILE A 393 14.69 -2.31 -1.21
C ILE A 393 13.28 -2.91 -1.02
N SER A 394 12.44 -2.22 -0.26
CA SER A 394 11.10 -2.69 0.09
C SER A 394 10.12 -2.50 -1.07
N GLN A 395 9.31 -3.51 -1.38
CA GLN A 395 8.20 -3.36 -2.35
C GLN A 395 6.96 -2.70 -1.71
N ALA A 396 6.94 -2.53 -0.38
CA ALA A 396 5.79 -1.98 0.33
C ALA A 396 5.46 -0.55 -0.15
N TYR A 397 4.20 -0.33 -0.53
CA TYR A 397 3.66 0.92 -1.09
C TYR A 397 4.28 1.39 -2.42
N ARG A 398 5.08 0.56 -3.11
CA ARG A 398 5.62 0.92 -4.43
C ARG A 398 4.49 1.14 -5.45
N GLY A 399 4.55 2.20 -6.25
CA GLY A 399 3.44 2.59 -7.15
C GLY A 399 2.37 3.47 -6.52
N ARG A 400 2.40 3.70 -5.20
CA ARG A 400 1.48 4.61 -4.52
C ARG A 400 1.84 6.06 -4.81
N MET A 401 1.25 6.64 -5.85
CA MET A 401 1.51 8.01 -6.25
C MET A 401 0.21 8.79 -6.42
N TYR A 402 0.03 9.81 -5.58
CA TYR A 402 -1.10 10.71 -5.60
C TYR A 402 -0.72 12.05 -4.97
N ASN A 403 -1.48 13.11 -5.26
CA ASN A 403 -1.22 14.45 -4.73
C ASN A 403 0.26 14.82 -4.86
N MET A 404 0.72 14.93 -6.10
CA MET A 404 2.14 15.08 -6.49
C MET A 404 2.68 16.50 -6.20
N ILE A 405 2.25 17.14 -5.10
CA ILE A 405 2.60 18.53 -4.78
C ILE A 405 4.10 18.72 -4.51
N SER A 406 4.78 17.72 -3.94
CA SER A 406 6.23 17.74 -3.72
C SER A 406 7.01 17.52 -5.02
N VAL A 407 6.48 16.71 -5.94
CA VAL A 407 7.02 16.61 -7.31
C VAL A 407 6.93 17.97 -8.00
N ALA A 408 5.79 18.66 -7.89
CA ALA A 408 5.62 20.00 -8.42
C ALA A 408 6.61 20.99 -7.78
N GLU A 409 6.76 20.95 -6.44
CA GLU A 409 7.71 21.79 -5.70
C GLU A 409 9.15 21.60 -6.18
N LEU A 410 9.64 20.36 -6.19
CA LEU A 410 11.00 20.08 -6.64
C LEU A 410 11.18 20.40 -8.12
N TYR A 411 10.21 20.05 -8.97
CA TYR A 411 10.29 20.32 -10.40
C TYR A 411 10.40 21.83 -10.69
N TYR A 412 9.52 22.65 -10.13
CA TYR A 412 9.54 24.09 -10.36
C TYR A 412 10.77 24.75 -9.71
N GLU A 413 11.13 24.36 -8.49
CA GLU A 413 12.28 24.91 -7.77
C GLU A 413 13.61 24.64 -8.48
N TYR A 414 13.78 23.46 -9.09
CA TYR A 414 15.00 23.16 -9.84
C TYR A 414 14.94 23.66 -11.28
N SER A 415 13.83 23.49 -12.01
CA SER A 415 13.78 23.87 -13.42
C SER A 415 13.64 25.37 -13.66
N ILE A 416 12.82 26.07 -12.86
CA ILE A 416 12.51 27.50 -13.05
C ILE A 416 13.50 28.35 -12.25
N GLU A 417 13.56 28.16 -10.93
CA GLU A 417 14.36 29.04 -10.06
C GLU A 417 15.87 28.80 -10.19
N ARG A 418 16.28 27.54 -10.38
CA ARG A 418 17.71 27.17 -10.55
C ARG A 418 18.15 26.95 -12.00
N GLY A 419 17.21 26.79 -12.94
CA GLY A 419 17.55 26.56 -14.36
C GLY A 419 18.22 25.21 -14.63
N VAL A 420 17.90 24.18 -13.84
CA VAL A 420 18.40 22.81 -14.00
C VAL A 420 17.72 22.12 -15.18
N ASP A 421 18.50 21.40 -15.99
CA ASP A 421 17.96 20.54 -17.05
C ASP A 421 17.48 19.20 -16.46
N LEU A 422 16.25 19.20 -15.95
CA LEU A 422 15.69 18.03 -15.26
C LEU A 422 15.47 16.83 -16.17
N GLU A 423 15.26 17.01 -17.49
CA GLU A 423 15.18 15.86 -18.40
C GLU A 423 16.51 15.10 -18.46
N ALA A 424 17.64 15.77 -18.22
CA ALA A 424 18.96 15.17 -18.19
C ALA A 424 19.38 14.72 -16.79
N GLU A 425 19.11 15.52 -15.76
CA GLU A 425 19.60 15.28 -14.39
C GLU A 425 18.63 14.46 -13.52
N ALA A 426 17.31 14.57 -13.74
CA ALA A 426 16.29 13.85 -12.97
C ALA A 426 15.08 13.47 -13.87
N PRO A 427 15.30 12.58 -14.87
CA PRO A 427 14.31 12.27 -15.89
C PRO A 427 13.00 11.70 -15.33
N HIS A 428 13.04 10.95 -14.22
CA HIS A 428 11.85 10.35 -13.64
C HIS A 428 11.03 11.37 -12.84
N LEU A 429 11.68 12.31 -12.15
CA LEU A 429 11.00 13.47 -11.57
C LEU A 429 10.34 14.33 -12.67
N SER A 430 11.07 14.60 -13.77
CA SER A 430 10.56 15.36 -14.91
C SER A 430 9.35 14.67 -15.58
N LEU A 431 9.44 13.35 -15.79
CA LEU A 431 8.36 12.55 -16.36
C LEU A 431 7.11 12.61 -15.49
N LEU A 432 7.23 12.42 -14.16
CA LEU A 432 6.10 12.55 -13.24
C LEU A 432 5.52 13.97 -13.27
N ALA A 433 6.37 15.00 -13.28
CA ALA A 433 5.93 16.39 -13.35
C ALA A 433 5.07 16.65 -14.60
N SER A 434 5.42 16.06 -15.74
CA SER A 434 4.66 16.18 -16.99
C SER A 434 3.29 15.46 -16.97
N ARG A 435 3.08 14.54 -16.02
CA ARG A 435 1.92 13.64 -15.88
C ARG A 435 1.15 13.87 -14.57
N MET A 436 1.40 14.99 -13.88
CA MET A 436 0.73 15.28 -12.61
C MET A 436 -0.76 15.57 -12.83
N ASP A 437 -1.59 15.13 -11.90
CA ASP A 437 -2.99 15.55 -11.89
C ASP A 437 -3.14 17.03 -11.49
N GLY A 438 -4.29 17.61 -11.80
CA GLY A 438 -4.71 18.89 -11.22
C GLY A 438 -5.16 18.79 -9.75
N PRO A 439 -5.74 19.87 -9.19
CA PRO A 439 -6.07 19.96 -7.78
C PRO A 439 -7.19 19.01 -7.32
N ILE A 440 -7.96 18.45 -8.25
CA ILE A 440 -8.94 17.38 -8.01
C ILE A 440 -8.54 16.19 -8.86
N PHE A 441 -8.38 15.03 -8.21
CA PHE A 441 -7.78 13.85 -8.85
C PHE A 441 -8.42 12.55 -8.35
N TYR A 442 -8.10 11.45 -9.03
CA TYR A 442 -8.52 10.12 -8.63
C TYR A 442 -7.45 9.42 -7.79
N ARG A 443 -7.89 8.82 -6.67
CA ARG A 443 -7.12 7.87 -5.86
C ARG A 443 -7.86 6.53 -5.87
N GLY A 444 -7.34 5.58 -6.64
CA GLY A 444 -8.17 4.51 -7.19
C GLY A 444 -9.37 5.11 -7.93
N THR A 445 -10.57 4.57 -7.75
CA THR A 445 -11.86 5.13 -8.21
C THR A 445 -12.46 6.22 -7.33
N GLY A 446 -11.79 6.64 -6.25
CA GLY A 446 -12.28 7.69 -5.36
C GLY A 446 -11.80 9.07 -5.79
N VAL A 447 -12.68 10.07 -5.81
CA VAL A 447 -12.27 11.46 -6.05
C VAL A 447 -11.66 12.06 -4.79
N SER A 448 -10.49 12.66 -4.93
CA SER A 448 -9.69 13.29 -3.88
C SER A 448 -9.40 14.74 -4.23
N ASN A 449 -9.05 15.52 -3.21
CA ASN A 449 -8.74 16.94 -3.31
C ASN A 449 -7.32 17.16 -2.76
N PHE A 450 -6.51 17.96 -3.44
CA PHE A 450 -5.13 18.27 -3.01
C PHE A 450 -5.07 18.91 -1.62
N TRP A 451 -6.09 19.71 -1.26
CA TRP A 451 -6.21 20.40 0.02
C TRP A 451 -6.84 19.51 1.09
N ALA A 452 -6.05 18.55 1.58
CA ALA A 452 -6.47 17.61 2.61
C ALA A 452 -5.48 17.56 3.79
N GLN A 453 -5.99 17.21 4.97
CA GLN A 453 -5.14 16.91 6.12
C GLN A 453 -4.23 15.70 5.81
N GLY A 454 -2.96 15.80 6.17
CA GLY A 454 -1.98 14.74 5.98
C GLY A 454 -0.57 15.26 6.24
N ASP A 455 0.41 14.44 5.90
CA ASP A 455 1.83 14.72 6.15
C ASP A 455 2.51 15.46 4.97
N LYS A 456 1.77 15.75 3.89
CA LYS A 456 2.26 16.54 2.74
C LYS A 456 2.19 18.05 3.02
N ASN A 457 2.81 18.86 2.16
CA ASN A 457 2.85 20.33 2.25
C ASN A 457 1.96 20.99 1.18
N PRO A 458 0.62 20.85 1.25
CA PRO A 458 -0.27 21.31 0.18
C PRO A 458 -0.22 22.83 0.01
N GLU A 459 0.22 23.61 0.99
CA GLU A 459 0.33 25.08 0.92
C GLU A 459 1.29 25.60 -0.15
N TYR A 460 2.11 24.74 -0.76
CA TYR A 460 3.02 25.12 -1.83
C TYR A 460 2.31 25.77 -3.03
N TRP A 461 1.02 25.50 -3.28
CA TRP A 461 0.25 26.18 -4.34
C TRP A 461 0.26 27.71 -4.23
N VAL A 462 0.44 28.25 -3.02
CA VAL A 462 0.56 29.69 -2.77
C VAL A 462 1.91 30.23 -3.26
N ALA A 463 2.96 29.42 -3.15
CA ALA A 463 4.33 29.74 -3.53
C ALA A 463 4.71 29.22 -4.93
N PHE A 464 3.72 28.93 -5.78
CA PHE A 464 3.98 28.64 -7.19
C PHE A 464 4.72 29.82 -7.85
N PRO A 465 5.70 29.56 -8.73
CA PRO A 465 6.41 30.62 -9.43
C PRO A 465 5.48 31.34 -10.42
N GLU A 466 5.69 32.65 -10.59
CA GLU A 466 4.85 33.52 -11.42
C GLU A 466 4.84 33.06 -12.90
N GLU A 467 5.90 32.39 -13.35
CA GLU A 467 6.05 31.79 -14.68
C GLU A 467 4.95 30.79 -15.04
N LEU A 468 4.24 30.24 -14.05
CA LEU A 468 3.09 29.36 -14.29
C LEU A 468 1.83 30.10 -14.69
N ALA A 469 1.80 31.44 -14.58
CA ALA A 469 0.64 32.26 -14.91
C ALA A 469 0.11 31.98 -16.32
N GLY A 470 -1.10 31.41 -16.37
CA GLY A 470 -1.86 31.13 -17.58
C GLY A 470 -1.82 29.68 -18.01
N ASN A 471 -1.05 28.85 -17.30
CA ASN A 471 -1.00 27.41 -17.51
C ASN A 471 -2.09 26.75 -16.64
N ALA A 472 -3.19 26.37 -17.28
CA ALA A 472 -4.24 25.60 -16.63
C ALA A 472 -3.70 24.24 -16.14
N PRO A 473 -3.98 23.83 -14.89
CA PRO A 473 -3.65 22.49 -14.45
C PRO A 473 -4.48 21.48 -15.24
N PRO A 474 -4.02 20.22 -15.36
CA PRO A 474 -4.82 19.18 -15.98
C PRO A 474 -6.21 19.06 -15.34
N ALA A 475 -7.24 18.99 -16.18
CA ALA A 475 -8.59 18.80 -15.68
C ALA A 475 -8.72 17.42 -15.04
N GLN A 476 -9.59 17.30 -14.04
CA GLN A 476 -9.94 15.98 -13.51
C GLN A 476 -10.49 15.12 -14.67
N PRO A 477 -9.94 13.92 -14.92
CA PRO A 477 -10.47 13.01 -15.92
C PRO A 477 -11.95 12.68 -15.68
N GLU A 478 -12.69 12.31 -16.74
CA GLU A 478 -14.12 11.95 -16.61
C GLU A 478 -14.35 10.67 -15.78
N ASN A 479 -13.34 9.81 -15.73
CA ASN A 479 -13.38 8.51 -15.07
C ASN A 479 -11.97 8.14 -14.57
N PRO A 480 -11.83 7.18 -13.64
CA PRO A 480 -10.55 6.81 -13.02
C PRO A 480 -9.72 5.83 -13.87
N THR A 481 -9.90 5.81 -15.20
CA THR A 481 -9.14 4.93 -16.09
C THR A 481 -7.68 5.36 -16.12
N LEU A 482 -6.77 4.41 -15.96
CA LEU A 482 -5.34 4.63 -16.08
C LEU A 482 -4.90 4.30 -17.50
N HIS A 483 -4.28 5.25 -18.20
CA HIS A 483 -3.82 5.06 -19.57
C HIS A 483 -2.32 4.75 -19.60
N PHE A 484 -1.88 3.90 -20.53
CA PHE A 484 -0.46 3.52 -20.60
C PHE A 484 0.45 4.70 -20.97
N ASP A 485 0.05 5.56 -21.90
CA ASP A 485 0.83 6.72 -22.32
C ASP A 485 0.97 7.80 -21.23
N ASP A 486 0.04 7.87 -20.28
CA ASP A 486 0.02 8.87 -19.21
C ASP A 486 0.49 8.33 -17.86
N ASN A 487 0.25 7.05 -17.55
CA ASN A 487 0.46 6.54 -16.20
C ASN A 487 1.51 5.44 -16.10
N SER A 488 1.91 4.79 -17.20
CA SER A 488 2.85 3.66 -17.15
C SER A 488 4.33 4.07 -17.30
N LEU A 489 5.22 3.14 -16.95
CA LEU A 489 6.64 3.16 -17.32
C LEU A 489 6.96 1.93 -18.17
N LEU A 490 7.58 2.14 -19.34
CA LEU A 490 8.09 1.05 -20.18
C LEU A 490 9.47 0.63 -19.64
N LEU A 491 9.67 -0.65 -19.35
CA LEU A 491 10.89 -1.11 -18.65
C LEU A 491 11.99 -1.62 -19.57
N ASP A 492 11.69 -1.81 -20.86
CA ASP A 492 12.62 -2.29 -21.86
C ASP A 492 12.25 -1.77 -23.27
N ASP A 493 13.15 -2.00 -24.22
CA ASP A 493 13.00 -1.54 -25.61
C ASP A 493 12.00 -2.37 -26.44
N GLY A 494 11.41 -3.42 -25.86
CA GLY A 494 10.41 -4.27 -26.52
C GLY A 494 9.03 -3.62 -26.63
N THR A 495 8.79 -2.54 -25.86
CA THR A 495 7.54 -1.77 -25.90
C THR A 495 7.82 -0.31 -26.23
N GLU A 496 6.98 0.31 -27.06
CA GLU A 496 7.06 1.73 -27.41
C GLU A 496 5.69 2.43 -27.33
N TYR A 497 5.65 3.73 -27.07
CA TYR A 497 4.42 4.50 -27.21
C TYR A 497 4.16 4.83 -28.69
N VAL A 498 2.97 4.51 -29.18
CA VAL A 498 2.54 4.76 -30.56
C VAL A 498 1.26 5.58 -30.55
N THR A 499 1.19 6.60 -31.41
CA THR A 499 -0.03 7.38 -31.64
C THR A 499 -0.67 7.00 -32.97
N GLU A 500 -1.91 6.52 -32.94
CA GLU A 500 -2.75 6.24 -34.11
C GLU A 500 -4.13 6.87 -33.88
N ASP A 501 -4.69 7.52 -34.91
CA ASP A 501 -6.02 8.15 -34.86
C ASP A 501 -6.23 9.10 -33.64
N ASP A 502 -5.19 9.86 -33.28
CA ASP A 502 -5.14 10.78 -32.13
C ASP A 502 -5.23 10.10 -30.74
N GLU A 503 -5.10 8.77 -30.67
CA GLU A 503 -4.95 8.01 -29.41
C GLU A 503 -3.51 7.48 -29.28
N THR A 504 -2.93 7.62 -28.08
CA THR A 504 -1.60 7.06 -27.77
C THR A 504 -1.76 5.85 -26.86
N PHE A 505 -1.02 4.78 -27.15
CA PHE A 505 -1.02 3.52 -26.39
C PHE A 505 0.38 2.90 -26.41
N ALA A 506 0.62 1.91 -25.55
CA ALA A 506 1.88 1.16 -25.54
C ALA A 506 1.81 -0.04 -26.48
N ARG A 507 2.69 -0.13 -27.49
CA ARG A 507 2.80 -1.26 -28.42
C ARG A 507 3.96 -2.15 -28.02
N ALA A 508 3.66 -3.35 -27.55
CA ALA A 508 4.61 -4.39 -27.25
C ALA A 508 4.90 -5.23 -28.51
N SER A 509 6.18 -5.35 -28.87
CA SER A 509 6.66 -6.28 -29.90
C SER A 509 7.15 -7.56 -29.24
N LEU A 510 6.47 -8.67 -29.50
CA LEU A 510 6.66 -9.87 -28.69
C LEU A 510 7.87 -10.71 -29.12
N SER A 511 8.38 -11.46 -28.15
CA SER A 511 9.41 -12.49 -28.29
C SER A 511 9.25 -13.54 -27.19
N GLU A 512 10.00 -14.64 -27.27
CA GLU A 512 10.00 -15.69 -26.23
C GLU A 512 10.48 -15.17 -24.86
N THR A 513 11.35 -14.16 -24.82
CA THR A 513 11.80 -13.55 -23.54
C THR A 513 10.83 -12.52 -22.99
N GLY A 514 9.89 -12.06 -23.82
CA GLY A 514 8.89 -11.07 -23.49
C GLY A 514 9.39 -9.63 -23.35
N THR A 515 8.46 -8.74 -23.03
CA THR A 515 8.65 -7.30 -22.72
C THR A 515 7.73 -6.92 -21.57
N THR A 516 8.17 -5.98 -20.72
CA THR A 516 7.47 -5.59 -19.49
C THR A 516 7.18 -4.10 -19.43
N SER A 517 5.95 -3.77 -19.05
CA SER A 517 5.55 -2.40 -18.68
C SER A 517 5.00 -2.37 -17.26
N ALA A 518 5.17 -1.26 -16.54
CA ALA A 518 4.70 -1.09 -15.17
C ALA A 518 3.57 -0.05 -15.09
N MET A 519 2.49 -0.36 -14.37
CA MET A 519 1.36 0.54 -14.12
C MET A 519 1.24 0.82 -12.62
N PRO A 520 1.64 2.01 -12.14
CA PRO A 520 1.42 2.47 -10.78
C PRO A 520 -0.02 2.95 -10.57
N ARG A 521 -0.31 3.54 -9.39
CA ARG A 521 -1.60 4.14 -9.01
C ARG A 521 -2.76 3.13 -8.91
N MET A 522 -2.45 1.84 -8.80
CA MET A 522 -3.41 0.73 -8.77
C MET A 522 -4.14 0.56 -7.41
N GLU A 523 -4.21 1.62 -6.59
CA GLU A 523 -4.70 1.61 -5.20
C GLU A 523 -6.15 1.07 -5.05
N ARG A 524 -6.26 -0.23 -4.75
CA ARG A 524 -7.49 -1.01 -4.61
C ARG A 524 -7.38 -2.04 -3.49
N GLY A 525 -8.54 -2.50 -2.99
CA GLY A 525 -8.58 -3.61 -2.04
C GLY A 525 -8.22 -4.95 -2.71
N GLN A 526 -7.83 -5.93 -1.91
CA GLN A 526 -7.60 -7.31 -2.36
C GLN A 526 -8.82 -7.86 -3.12
N ASP A 527 -8.57 -8.71 -4.12
CA ASP A 527 -9.57 -9.38 -4.97
C ASP A 527 -10.44 -8.46 -5.85
N THR A 528 -10.00 -7.23 -6.12
CA THR A 528 -10.66 -6.36 -7.10
C THR A 528 -10.56 -6.98 -8.50
N VAL A 529 -11.62 -6.94 -9.31
CA VAL A 529 -11.51 -7.32 -10.73
C VAL A 529 -11.05 -6.10 -11.52
N ILE A 530 -9.88 -6.23 -12.14
CA ILE A 530 -9.25 -5.23 -12.99
C ILE A 530 -9.58 -5.55 -14.46
N GLY A 531 -9.88 -4.52 -15.24
CA GLY A 531 -10.02 -4.62 -16.69
C GLY A 531 -8.80 -4.05 -17.39
N LEU A 532 -8.14 -4.82 -18.25
CA LEU A 532 -7.07 -4.34 -19.14
C LEU A 532 -7.60 -4.26 -20.57
N LYS A 533 -7.57 -3.07 -21.16
CA LYS A 533 -7.95 -2.83 -22.57
C LYS A 533 -6.73 -3.02 -23.47
N TYR A 534 -6.83 -3.96 -24.40
CA TYR A 534 -5.77 -4.28 -25.35
C TYR A 534 -6.32 -4.61 -26.74
N ARG A 535 -5.43 -4.67 -27.73
CA ARG A 535 -5.69 -5.33 -29.02
C ARG A 535 -4.43 -6.06 -29.47
N SER A 536 -4.60 -7.09 -30.28
CA SER A 536 -3.49 -7.88 -30.80
C SER A 536 -3.68 -8.23 -32.27
N ASN A 537 -2.58 -8.58 -32.95
CA ASN A 537 -2.56 -9.16 -34.29
C ASN A 537 -2.27 -10.68 -34.30
N GLY A 538 -2.21 -11.30 -33.12
CA GLY A 538 -1.94 -12.72 -32.92
C GLY A 538 -2.09 -13.14 -31.45
N PRO A 539 -2.00 -14.44 -31.15
CA PRO A 539 -2.05 -14.93 -29.78
C PRO A 539 -0.79 -14.52 -28.99
N ALA A 540 -0.96 -14.23 -27.72
CA ALA A 540 0.08 -13.85 -26.77
C ALA A 540 -0.27 -14.33 -25.36
N ASP A 541 0.72 -14.37 -24.47
CA ASP A 541 0.51 -14.66 -23.06
C ASP A 541 0.81 -13.40 -22.24
N LEU A 542 -0.06 -13.12 -21.28
CA LEU A 542 0.10 -12.05 -20.31
C LEU A 542 0.32 -12.64 -18.93
N GLU A 543 1.43 -12.26 -18.32
CA GLU A 543 1.64 -12.41 -16.89
C GLU A 543 1.55 -11.02 -16.25
N VAL A 544 0.67 -10.90 -15.26
CA VAL A 544 0.62 -9.74 -14.39
C VAL A 544 1.41 -10.08 -13.14
N LEU A 545 2.42 -9.28 -12.80
CA LEU A 545 3.31 -9.51 -11.66
C LEU A 545 3.13 -8.44 -10.58
N ALA A 546 3.33 -8.81 -9.31
CA ALA A 546 3.35 -7.91 -8.16
C ALA A 546 4.68 -7.14 -8.02
N ASN A 547 5.77 -7.78 -8.43
CA ASN A 547 7.13 -7.27 -8.38
C ASN A 547 7.90 -7.74 -9.62
N GLU A 548 8.97 -7.03 -9.95
CA GLU A 548 9.89 -7.38 -11.02
C GLU A 548 10.78 -8.58 -10.65
N GLU A 549 11.42 -9.16 -11.66
CA GLU A 549 12.43 -10.20 -11.46
C GLU A 549 13.64 -9.64 -10.69
N PRO A 550 14.27 -10.46 -9.82
CA PRO A 550 15.51 -10.10 -9.14
C PRO A 550 16.59 -9.62 -10.11
N THR A 551 17.32 -8.56 -9.74
CA THR A 551 18.51 -8.12 -10.47
C THR A 551 19.66 -9.10 -10.32
N GLY A 552 19.67 -9.86 -9.21
CA GLY A 552 20.77 -10.73 -8.83
C GLY A 552 22.01 -9.98 -8.32
N LEU A 553 21.91 -8.66 -8.16
CA LEU A 553 22.97 -7.81 -7.61
C LEU A 553 22.84 -7.65 -6.09
N ASN A 554 21.61 -7.56 -5.59
CA ASN A 554 21.34 -7.47 -4.17
C ASN A 554 21.03 -8.84 -3.55
N PRO A 555 21.57 -9.13 -2.36
CA PRO A 555 21.20 -10.34 -1.65
C PRO A 555 19.72 -10.25 -1.22
N ASN A 556 18.98 -11.35 -1.39
CA ASN A 556 17.59 -11.52 -0.92
C ASN A 556 16.54 -10.59 -1.57
N GLU A 557 16.73 -10.22 -2.83
CA GLU A 557 15.62 -9.80 -3.68
C GLU A 557 14.61 -10.95 -3.80
N GLU A 558 13.32 -10.64 -3.68
CA GLU A 558 12.26 -11.64 -3.80
C GLU A 558 12.03 -12.01 -5.27
N PRO A 559 11.82 -13.31 -5.60
CA PRO A 559 11.40 -13.72 -6.93
C PRO A 559 10.14 -12.97 -7.39
N ALA A 560 9.97 -12.81 -8.71
CA ALA A 560 8.74 -12.22 -9.24
C ALA A 560 7.53 -13.07 -8.83
N HIS A 561 6.51 -12.42 -8.27
CA HIS A 561 5.27 -13.07 -7.89
C HIS A 561 4.17 -12.75 -8.92
N THR A 562 3.72 -13.78 -9.65
CA THR A 562 2.60 -13.68 -10.60
C THR A 562 1.28 -13.55 -9.86
N ILE A 563 0.51 -12.51 -10.16
CA ILE A 563 -0.83 -12.27 -9.59
C ILE A 563 -1.95 -12.73 -10.51
N ALA A 564 -1.70 -12.76 -11.82
CA ALA A 564 -2.66 -13.29 -12.79
C ALA A 564 -1.95 -13.68 -14.09
N GLU A 565 -2.43 -14.75 -14.73
CA GLU A 565 -2.02 -15.18 -16.06
C GLU A 565 -3.22 -15.17 -17.00
N ARG A 566 -3.05 -14.69 -18.23
CA ARG A 566 -4.12 -14.67 -19.23
C ARG A 566 -3.57 -14.99 -20.61
N GLU A 567 -4.21 -15.96 -21.27
CA GLU A 567 -4.09 -16.11 -22.71
C GLU A 567 -4.79 -14.93 -23.41
N LEU A 568 -4.04 -14.20 -24.22
CA LEU A 568 -4.55 -13.12 -25.05
C LEU A 568 -4.75 -13.63 -26.48
N PRO A 569 -6.00 -13.80 -26.94
CA PRO A 569 -6.25 -14.18 -28.33
C PRO A 569 -5.93 -13.05 -29.31
N ASP A 570 -5.81 -13.42 -30.60
CA ASP A 570 -5.83 -12.45 -31.69
C ASP A 570 -7.18 -11.72 -31.71
N THR A 571 -7.16 -10.41 -31.45
CA THR A 571 -8.37 -9.58 -31.50
C THR A 571 -8.66 -9.03 -32.90
N GLY A 572 -7.81 -9.34 -33.90
CA GLY A 572 -7.91 -8.82 -35.25
C GLY A 572 -7.70 -7.30 -35.33
N GLY A 573 -6.99 -6.73 -34.35
CA GLY A 573 -6.79 -5.28 -34.22
C GLY A 573 -7.96 -4.51 -33.60
N GLU A 574 -9.01 -5.21 -33.14
CA GLU A 574 -10.11 -4.57 -32.42
C GLU A 574 -9.79 -4.47 -30.92
N TRP A 575 -10.15 -3.35 -30.29
CA TRP A 575 -9.98 -3.18 -28.85
C TRP A 575 -10.95 -4.06 -28.06
N ARG A 576 -10.41 -4.79 -27.07
CA ARG A 576 -11.16 -5.59 -26.11
C ARG A 576 -10.60 -5.41 -24.71
N TYR A 577 -11.44 -5.61 -23.72
CA TYR A 577 -10.98 -5.85 -22.36
C TYR A 577 -10.63 -7.33 -22.17
N ILE A 578 -9.70 -7.60 -21.26
CA ILE A 578 -9.70 -8.82 -20.45
C ILE A 578 -9.98 -8.42 -19.00
N ALA A 579 -10.46 -9.36 -18.20
CA ALA A 579 -10.67 -9.16 -16.77
C ALA A 579 -9.87 -10.18 -15.94
N TYR A 580 -9.32 -9.72 -14.82
CA TYR A 580 -8.61 -10.58 -13.88
C TYR A 580 -8.74 -10.08 -12.44
N PRO A 581 -8.84 -10.99 -11.45
CA PRO A 581 -8.81 -10.61 -10.05
C PRO A 581 -7.37 -10.21 -9.69
N ALA A 582 -7.18 -8.96 -9.32
CA ALA A 582 -5.94 -8.43 -8.81
C ALA A 582 -6.25 -7.20 -7.95
N GLY A 583 -5.71 -7.12 -6.75
CA GLY A 583 -5.94 -5.96 -5.88
C GLY A 583 -5.12 -6.06 -4.61
N GLY A 584 -4.93 -4.92 -3.94
CA GLY A 584 -4.03 -4.82 -2.78
C GLY A 584 -2.64 -4.28 -3.12
N ASN A 585 -2.18 -4.48 -4.37
CA ASN A 585 -0.93 -3.90 -4.87
C ASN A 585 -1.18 -2.50 -5.46
N THR A 586 -0.24 -1.59 -5.24
CA THR A 586 -0.28 -0.22 -5.79
C THR A 586 0.44 -0.08 -7.14
N LEU A 587 1.06 -1.16 -7.60
CA LEU A 587 1.79 -1.31 -8.86
C LEU A 587 1.51 -2.70 -9.43
N ASN A 588 1.27 -2.78 -10.75
CA ASN A 588 1.25 -4.03 -11.48
C ASN A 588 2.28 -3.97 -12.62
N PHE A 589 2.99 -5.07 -12.85
CA PHE A 589 3.83 -5.25 -14.02
C PHE A 589 3.08 -6.12 -15.03
N PHE A 590 3.12 -5.76 -16.31
CA PHE A 590 2.50 -6.48 -17.41
C PHE A 590 3.61 -7.04 -18.29
N ARG A 591 3.92 -8.32 -18.11
CA ARG A 591 4.89 -9.05 -18.92
C ARG A 591 4.14 -9.77 -20.03
N LEU A 592 4.50 -9.46 -21.28
CA LEU A 592 3.91 -10.05 -22.47
C LEU A 592 4.93 -10.91 -23.19
N THR A 593 4.57 -12.16 -23.49
CA THR A 593 5.38 -13.11 -24.27
C THR A 593 4.58 -13.62 -25.47
N GLY A 594 5.30 -14.05 -26.51
CA GLY A 594 4.66 -14.55 -27.73
C GLY A 594 5.65 -14.75 -28.87
N ALA A 595 5.14 -15.23 -30.02
CA ALA A 595 5.96 -15.47 -31.20
C ALA A 595 6.45 -14.17 -31.86
N ASP A 596 7.63 -14.21 -32.48
CA ASP A 596 8.18 -13.09 -33.24
C ASP A 596 7.19 -12.58 -34.30
N GLY A 597 7.02 -11.26 -34.36
CA GLY A 597 6.13 -10.58 -35.32
C GLY A 597 4.70 -10.38 -34.81
N ILE A 598 4.37 -10.90 -33.62
CA ILE A 598 3.14 -10.54 -32.91
C ILE A 598 3.34 -9.22 -32.17
N THR A 599 2.30 -8.39 -32.18
CA THR A 599 2.25 -7.13 -31.45
C THR A 599 0.99 -7.07 -30.61
N VAL A 600 1.13 -6.64 -29.36
CA VAL A 600 0.03 -6.35 -28.45
C VAL A 600 0.06 -4.87 -28.12
N ASP A 601 -1.04 -4.18 -28.39
CA ASP A 601 -1.22 -2.79 -28.00
C ASP A 601 -1.99 -2.75 -26.67
N LEU A 602 -1.44 -2.09 -25.66
CA LEU A 602 -2.00 -1.86 -24.33
C LEU A 602 -2.49 -0.41 -24.24
N HIS A 603 -3.80 -0.22 -24.07
CA HIS A 603 -4.40 1.11 -24.05
C HIS A 603 -4.57 1.63 -22.62
N SER A 604 -5.32 0.90 -21.79
CA SER A 604 -5.72 1.40 -20.49
C SER A 604 -6.14 0.31 -19.52
N VAL A 605 -6.16 0.66 -18.23
CA VAL A 605 -6.58 -0.17 -17.12
C VAL A 605 -7.74 0.48 -16.38
N ILE A 606 -8.79 -0.29 -16.09
CA ILE A 606 -9.89 0.13 -15.22
C ILE A 606 -9.88 -0.68 -13.93
N LEU A 607 -10.07 0.01 -12.81
CA LEU A 607 -10.10 -0.58 -11.46
C LEU A 607 -11.51 -0.98 -11.01
N SER A 608 -12.47 -0.90 -11.94
CA SER A 608 -13.91 -1.13 -11.76
C SER A 608 -14.42 -2.29 -12.62
N GLY A 609 -13.53 -3.20 -13.06
CA GLY A 609 -13.89 -4.31 -13.94
C GLY A 609 -15.06 -5.15 -13.43
N GLN A 610 -15.16 -5.34 -12.11
CA GLN A 610 -16.27 -6.08 -11.48
C GLN A 610 -17.65 -5.47 -11.73
N THR A 611 -17.73 -4.13 -11.85
CA THR A 611 -18.99 -3.41 -12.04
C THR A 611 -19.23 -2.99 -13.48
N ASP A 612 -18.16 -2.78 -14.23
CA ASP A 612 -18.22 -2.15 -15.54
C ASP A 612 -18.13 -3.16 -16.68
N LEU A 613 -17.67 -4.39 -16.42
CA LEU A 613 -17.52 -5.45 -17.42
C LEU A 613 -18.40 -6.66 -17.10
N THR A 614 -18.80 -7.40 -18.15
CA THR A 614 -19.50 -8.69 -18.05
C THR A 614 -18.63 -9.90 -18.41
N ALA A 615 -17.30 -9.73 -18.37
CA ALA A 615 -16.27 -10.64 -18.84
C ALA A 615 -16.64 -12.14 -18.89
N PRO A 616 -16.54 -12.78 -20.07
CA PRO A 616 -16.65 -14.22 -20.18
C PRO A 616 -15.60 -14.93 -19.31
N GLU A 617 -16.01 -15.97 -18.59
CA GLU A 617 -15.14 -16.72 -17.70
C GLU A 617 -15.28 -18.24 -17.91
N PHE A 618 -14.18 -18.91 -18.23
CA PHE A 618 -14.16 -20.37 -18.34
C PHE A 618 -14.10 -21.01 -16.95
N LYS A 619 -15.22 -21.57 -16.47
CA LYS A 619 -15.34 -22.22 -15.16
C LYS A 619 -14.84 -23.66 -15.12
N GLN A 620 -14.45 -24.21 -16.27
CA GLN A 620 -13.87 -25.55 -16.36
C GLN A 620 -12.59 -25.62 -15.51
N ALA A 621 -12.25 -26.80 -14.99
CA ALA A 621 -10.96 -27.00 -14.32
C ALA A 621 -9.84 -27.17 -15.37
N ASP A 622 -8.61 -26.77 -15.05
CA ASP A 622 -7.44 -26.83 -15.96
C ASP A 622 -6.95 -28.25 -16.28
N ASN A 623 -7.75 -29.26 -15.95
CA ASN A 623 -7.45 -30.66 -16.21
C ASN A 623 -7.69 -31.02 -17.69
N PRO A 624 -6.88 -31.93 -18.26
CA PRO A 624 -7.11 -32.42 -19.62
C PRO A 624 -8.44 -33.17 -19.75
N PHE A 625 -9.04 -33.11 -20.94
CA PHE A 625 -10.17 -33.95 -21.31
C PHE A 625 -9.70 -35.27 -21.90
N TYR A 626 -9.94 -36.36 -21.18
CA TYR A 626 -9.60 -37.70 -21.65
C TYR A 626 -10.69 -38.28 -22.54
N LEU A 627 -10.30 -38.79 -23.70
CA LEU A 627 -11.17 -39.29 -24.77
C LEU A 627 -10.72 -40.69 -25.21
N THR A 628 -11.65 -41.50 -25.69
CA THR A 628 -11.35 -42.83 -26.27
C THR A 628 -11.63 -42.83 -27.78
N ALA A 629 -10.70 -43.40 -28.56
CA ALA A 629 -10.88 -43.61 -29.98
C ALA A 629 -12.19 -44.36 -30.32
N GLY A 630 -12.82 -43.99 -31.43
CA GLY A 630 -14.06 -44.58 -31.94
C GLY A 630 -15.34 -44.15 -31.20
N THR A 631 -15.24 -43.33 -30.16
CA THR A 631 -16.38 -42.89 -29.34
C THR A 631 -16.73 -41.44 -29.65
N GLU A 632 -17.99 -41.15 -29.98
CA GLU A 632 -18.47 -39.76 -30.11
C GLU A 632 -18.50 -39.09 -28.72
N THR A 633 -17.85 -37.93 -28.62
CA THR A 633 -17.83 -37.10 -27.42
C THR A 633 -18.27 -35.68 -27.74
N LYS A 634 -19.02 -35.11 -26.79
CA LYS A 634 -19.40 -33.70 -26.79
C LYS A 634 -18.90 -33.07 -25.51
N LEU A 635 -18.06 -32.05 -25.62
CA LEU A 635 -17.50 -31.32 -24.49
C LEU A 635 -18.10 -29.91 -24.46
N ASP A 636 -18.56 -29.50 -23.28
CA ASP A 636 -19.01 -28.13 -23.02
C ASP A 636 -17.82 -27.28 -22.60
N LEU A 637 -17.32 -26.51 -23.55
CA LEU A 637 -16.20 -25.58 -23.41
C LEU A 637 -16.71 -24.13 -23.43
N ALA A 638 -17.98 -23.89 -23.12
CA ALA A 638 -18.53 -22.55 -23.05
C ALA A 638 -17.99 -21.78 -21.83
N ALA A 639 -17.81 -20.48 -21.99
CA ALA A 639 -17.58 -19.56 -20.89
C ALA A 639 -18.92 -19.10 -20.29
N ASP A 640 -18.93 -18.85 -18.99
CA ASP A 640 -20.04 -18.17 -18.32
C ASP A 640 -19.91 -16.66 -18.53
N ASP A 641 -21.02 -15.99 -18.84
CA ASP A 641 -21.09 -14.56 -19.08
C ASP A 641 -22.42 -14.01 -18.58
N THR A 642 -22.37 -12.86 -17.89
CA THR A 642 -23.56 -12.27 -17.27
C THR A 642 -24.32 -11.29 -18.17
N GLY A 643 -23.73 -10.87 -19.31
CA GLY A 643 -24.29 -9.98 -20.32
C GLY A 643 -25.14 -10.69 -21.38
N GLY A 644 -24.89 -11.99 -21.60
CA GLY A 644 -25.81 -12.94 -22.23
C GLY A 644 -25.69 -13.13 -23.75
N ASN A 645 -24.73 -12.49 -24.44
CA ASN A 645 -24.46 -12.73 -25.85
C ASN A 645 -22.96 -12.92 -26.10
N VAL A 646 -22.48 -14.17 -25.96
CA VAL A 646 -21.07 -14.53 -26.23
C VAL A 646 -20.95 -15.18 -27.61
N SER A 647 -19.98 -14.72 -28.39
CA SER A 647 -19.54 -15.35 -29.62
C SER A 647 -18.32 -16.23 -29.35
N TYR A 648 -18.25 -17.38 -30.03
CA TYR A 648 -17.24 -18.39 -29.80
C TYR A 648 -16.43 -18.67 -31.06
N THR A 649 -15.11 -18.76 -30.92
CA THR A 649 -14.22 -19.31 -31.94
C THR A 649 -13.30 -20.36 -31.34
N ALA A 650 -12.84 -21.30 -32.16
CA ALA A 650 -11.89 -22.33 -31.74
C ALA A 650 -10.75 -22.45 -32.76
N GLN A 651 -9.53 -22.55 -32.26
CA GLN A 651 -8.30 -22.78 -33.01
C GLN A 651 -7.69 -24.13 -32.59
N GLY A 652 -6.86 -24.73 -33.45
CA GLY A 652 -6.22 -26.03 -33.14
C GLY A 652 -7.14 -27.25 -33.22
N LEU A 653 -8.36 -27.12 -33.77
CA LEU A 653 -9.30 -28.24 -33.86
C LEU A 653 -8.69 -29.48 -34.57
N PRO A 654 -8.71 -30.66 -33.93
CA PRO A 654 -8.29 -31.91 -34.56
C PRO A 654 -9.09 -32.23 -35.82
N GLU A 655 -8.50 -33.01 -36.73
CA GLU A 655 -9.18 -33.40 -37.96
C GLU A 655 -10.51 -34.14 -37.64
N GLY A 656 -11.60 -33.68 -38.25
CA GLY A 656 -12.94 -34.24 -38.03
C GLY A 656 -13.66 -33.73 -36.78
N ALA A 657 -13.02 -32.90 -35.93
CA ALA A 657 -13.70 -32.20 -34.85
C ALA A 657 -14.52 -31.01 -35.38
N SER A 658 -15.57 -30.64 -34.66
CA SER A 658 -16.41 -29.47 -34.94
C SER A 658 -16.71 -28.73 -33.65
N PHE A 659 -16.85 -27.41 -33.72
CA PHE A 659 -17.12 -26.55 -32.58
C PHE A 659 -18.28 -25.60 -32.91
N ASP A 660 -19.31 -25.58 -32.07
CA ASP A 660 -20.49 -24.73 -32.24
C ASP A 660 -21.02 -24.29 -30.87
N ALA A 661 -21.23 -22.98 -30.70
CA ALA A 661 -21.78 -22.36 -29.50
C ALA A 661 -21.18 -22.88 -28.17
N GLY A 662 -19.85 -22.96 -28.08
CA GLY A 662 -19.15 -23.44 -26.89
C GLY A 662 -19.04 -24.95 -26.78
N THR A 663 -19.69 -25.72 -27.66
CA THR A 663 -19.64 -27.20 -27.62
C THR A 663 -18.69 -27.76 -28.68
N LEU A 664 -17.67 -28.51 -28.25
CA LEU A 664 -16.85 -29.34 -29.13
C LEU A 664 -17.57 -30.68 -29.37
N SER A 665 -17.68 -31.12 -30.63
CA SER A 665 -18.16 -32.44 -31.01
C SER A 665 -17.11 -33.15 -31.86
N TRP A 666 -16.64 -34.31 -31.41
CA TRP A 666 -15.58 -35.07 -32.06
C TRP A 666 -15.74 -36.59 -31.86
N THR A 667 -15.36 -37.36 -32.87
CA THR A 667 -15.20 -38.82 -32.80
C THR A 667 -13.76 -39.15 -33.21
N PRO A 668 -12.80 -39.13 -32.26
CA PRO A 668 -11.41 -39.43 -32.55
C PRO A 668 -11.24 -40.84 -33.11
N THR A 669 -10.21 -41.05 -33.92
CA THR A 669 -9.78 -42.37 -34.43
C THR A 669 -8.52 -42.83 -33.70
N GLU A 670 -8.11 -44.09 -33.89
CA GLU A 670 -6.84 -44.60 -33.35
C GLU A 670 -5.63 -43.79 -33.85
N ALA A 671 -5.71 -43.18 -35.04
CA ALA A 671 -4.64 -42.33 -35.59
C ALA A 671 -4.52 -40.99 -34.85
N ASP A 672 -5.53 -40.61 -34.07
CA ASP A 672 -5.57 -39.40 -33.28
C ASP A 672 -5.08 -39.64 -31.84
N ALA A 673 -4.56 -40.82 -31.50
CA ALA A 673 -4.01 -41.10 -30.17
C ALA A 673 -2.88 -40.11 -29.82
N GLY A 674 -2.93 -39.55 -28.61
CA GLY A 674 -2.01 -38.51 -28.15
C GLY A 674 -2.70 -37.26 -27.60
N ARG A 675 -1.91 -36.20 -27.40
CA ARG A 675 -2.36 -34.90 -26.88
C ARG A 675 -2.69 -33.95 -28.03
N HIS A 676 -3.77 -33.21 -27.88
CA HIS A 676 -4.20 -32.16 -28.81
C HIS A 676 -4.62 -30.93 -28.01
N GLU A 677 -4.24 -29.75 -28.48
CA GLU A 677 -4.62 -28.48 -27.84
C GLU A 677 -5.67 -27.76 -28.69
N VAL A 678 -6.76 -27.33 -28.04
CA VAL A 678 -7.82 -26.53 -28.66
C VAL A 678 -8.00 -25.25 -27.88
N GLN A 679 -7.58 -24.13 -28.47
CA GLN A 679 -7.85 -22.82 -27.90
C GLN A 679 -9.28 -22.39 -28.23
N VAL A 680 -10.06 -22.08 -27.22
CA VAL A 680 -11.41 -21.52 -27.34
C VAL A 680 -11.37 -20.06 -26.93
N VAL A 681 -11.98 -19.20 -27.74
CA VAL A 681 -12.13 -17.77 -27.47
C VAL A 681 -13.60 -17.44 -27.32
N ALA A 682 -13.92 -16.76 -26.22
CA ALA A 682 -15.24 -16.21 -25.91
C ALA A 682 -15.17 -14.68 -25.98
N ASP A 683 -15.96 -14.06 -26.86
CA ASP A 683 -16.02 -12.59 -27.07
C ASP A 683 -17.47 -12.11 -26.93
N ASP A 684 -17.75 -11.25 -25.94
CA ASP A 684 -19.07 -10.63 -25.70
C ASP A 684 -19.25 -9.29 -26.46
N GLY A 685 -18.22 -8.86 -27.19
CA GLY A 685 -18.13 -7.61 -27.94
C GLY A 685 -17.40 -6.48 -27.22
N GLU A 686 -17.22 -6.58 -25.90
CA GLU A 686 -16.50 -5.61 -25.06
C GLU A 686 -15.28 -6.26 -24.38
N THR A 687 -15.47 -7.49 -23.88
CA THR A 687 -14.48 -8.31 -23.18
C THR A 687 -14.25 -9.61 -23.94
N VAL A 688 -13.01 -10.08 -23.92
CA VAL A 688 -12.61 -11.36 -24.48
C VAL A 688 -11.91 -12.21 -23.42
N ALA A 689 -12.12 -13.52 -23.48
CA ALA A 689 -11.33 -14.50 -22.76
C ALA A 689 -10.92 -15.61 -23.73
N ALA A 690 -9.69 -16.08 -23.61
CA ALA A 690 -9.24 -17.30 -24.26
C ALA A 690 -8.83 -18.33 -23.23
N ARG A 691 -8.93 -19.58 -23.64
CA ARG A 691 -8.42 -20.72 -22.88
C ARG A 691 -8.05 -21.85 -23.82
N THR A 692 -6.88 -22.41 -23.60
CA THR A 692 -6.42 -23.62 -24.27
C THR A 692 -6.83 -24.84 -23.47
N PHE A 693 -7.61 -25.71 -24.11
CA PHE A 693 -8.06 -26.99 -23.56
C PHE A 693 -7.22 -28.12 -24.13
N GLU A 694 -6.63 -28.93 -23.26
CA GLU A 694 -5.92 -30.13 -23.68
C GLU A 694 -6.90 -31.31 -23.81
N LEU A 695 -6.82 -32.02 -24.93
CA LEU A 695 -7.56 -33.24 -25.23
C LEU A 695 -6.57 -34.41 -25.32
N VAL A 696 -6.74 -35.40 -24.44
CA VAL A 696 -5.90 -36.60 -24.39
C VAL A 696 -6.68 -37.77 -24.98
N VAL A 697 -6.30 -38.22 -26.17
CA VAL A 697 -6.93 -39.38 -26.83
C VAL A 697 -6.15 -40.65 -26.51
N ALA A 698 -6.87 -41.62 -25.95
CA ALA A 698 -6.42 -42.99 -25.75
C ALA A 698 -7.00 -43.94 -26.80
N GLU A 699 -6.25 -44.99 -27.15
CA GLU A 699 -6.65 -46.06 -28.06
C GLU A 699 -7.84 -46.86 -27.50
N ASP A 700 -7.85 -47.10 -26.18
CA ASP A 700 -8.92 -47.79 -25.48
C ASP A 700 -9.14 -47.25 -24.05
N ARG A 701 -10.10 -47.85 -23.34
CA ARG A 701 -10.47 -47.46 -21.97
C ARG A 701 -9.40 -47.77 -20.92
N ALA A 702 -8.56 -48.79 -21.15
CA ALA A 702 -7.50 -49.13 -20.22
C ALA A 702 -6.37 -48.10 -20.34
N GLU A 703 -5.94 -47.78 -21.57
CA GLU A 703 -4.96 -46.71 -21.79
C GLU A 703 -5.48 -45.34 -21.30
N MET A 704 -6.80 -45.09 -21.37
CA MET A 704 -7.40 -43.87 -20.83
C MET A 704 -7.22 -43.73 -19.31
N ILE A 705 -7.35 -44.84 -18.56
CA ILE A 705 -7.05 -44.86 -17.11
C ILE A 705 -5.56 -44.65 -16.89
N ASP A 706 -4.70 -45.36 -17.62
CA ASP A 706 -3.25 -45.26 -17.48
C ASP A 706 -2.77 -43.82 -17.69
N LYS A 707 -3.24 -43.13 -18.74
CA LYS A 707 -2.90 -41.72 -18.99
C LYS A 707 -3.36 -40.79 -17.87
N LEU A 708 -4.58 -40.98 -17.36
CA LEU A 708 -5.08 -40.16 -16.24
C LEU A 708 -4.18 -40.33 -15.01
N LEU A 709 -3.81 -41.58 -14.68
CA LEU A 709 -2.95 -41.86 -13.53
C LEU A 709 -1.54 -41.27 -13.73
N ASP A 710 -0.95 -41.45 -14.92
CA ASP A 710 0.37 -40.90 -15.26
C ASP A 710 0.40 -39.37 -15.17
N ASP A 711 -0.71 -38.71 -15.51
CA ASP A 711 -0.81 -37.25 -15.52
C ASP A 711 -1.09 -36.63 -14.14
N THR A 712 -1.68 -37.38 -13.21
CA THR A 712 -2.27 -36.79 -12.00
C THR A 712 -1.87 -37.43 -10.68
N VAL A 713 -1.38 -38.67 -10.70
CA VAL A 713 -1.06 -39.42 -9.47
C VAL A 713 0.43 -39.69 -9.45
N ASP A 714 1.14 -39.06 -8.51
CA ASP A 714 2.51 -39.46 -8.19
C ASP A 714 2.49 -40.84 -7.49
N PRO A 715 3.06 -41.91 -8.09
CA PRO A 715 3.08 -43.24 -7.49
C PRO A 715 4.03 -43.36 -6.30
N ASP A 716 4.98 -42.43 -6.16
CA ASP A 716 5.95 -42.40 -5.06
C ASP A 716 5.44 -41.54 -3.88
N ALA A 717 4.38 -40.75 -4.08
CA ALA A 717 3.75 -39.94 -3.05
C ALA A 717 2.98 -40.77 -2.02
N VAL A 718 2.95 -40.26 -0.79
CA VAL A 718 2.16 -40.85 0.30
C VAL A 718 0.94 -39.97 0.55
N TYR A 719 -0.24 -40.50 0.23
CA TYR A 719 -1.52 -39.84 0.47
C TYR A 719 -2.13 -40.25 1.82
N THR A 720 -3.01 -39.40 2.35
CA THR A 720 -3.80 -39.72 3.54
C THR A 720 -4.74 -40.90 3.28
N ALA A 721 -4.92 -41.80 4.25
CA ALA A 721 -5.80 -42.96 4.06
C ALA A 721 -7.26 -42.54 3.76
N ALA A 722 -7.69 -41.41 4.34
CA ALA A 722 -9.02 -40.84 4.14
C ALA A 722 -9.34 -40.51 2.67
N THR A 723 -8.34 -40.21 1.85
CA THR A 723 -8.50 -39.85 0.42
C THR A 723 -8.03 -40.97 -0.50
N TYR A 724 -7.01 -41.72 -0.08
CA TYR A 724 -6.43 -42.80 -0.87
C TYR A 724 -7.31 -44.04 -0.95
N GLU A 725 -8.01 -44.43 0.12
CA GLU A 725 -8.92 -45.59 0.10
C GLU A 725 -10.10 -45.40 -0.89
N PRO A 726 -10.81 -44.24 -0.90
CA PRO A 726 -11.80 -43.94 -1.93
C PRO A 726 -11.23 -43.96 -3.35
N PHE A 727 -10.04 -43.40 -3.56
CA PHE A 727 -9.35 -43.42 -4.85
C PHE A 727 -9.10 -44.86 -5.33
N GLN A 728 -8.55 -45.74 -4.48
CA GLN A 728 -8.31 -47.13 -4.84
C GLN A 728 -9.59 -47.88 -5.20
N ALA A 729 -10.68 -47.61 -4.48
CA ALA A 729 -11.98 -48.21 -4.78
C ALA A 729 -12.50 -47.74 -6.15
N ALA A 730 -12.45 -46.43 -6.43
CA ALA A 730 -12.86 -45.87 -7.71
C ALA A 730 -12.02 -46.39 -8.88
N LEU A 731 -10.70 -46.54 -8.68
CA LEU A 731 -9.80 -47.10 -9.68
C LEU A 731 -10.19 -48.55 -10.02
N ALA A 732 -10.38 -49.39 -9.00
CA ALA A 732 -10.78 -50.78 -9.20
C ALA A 732 -12.15 -50.90 -9.90
N ASP A 733 -13.09 -50.01 -9.58
CA ASP A 733 -14.41 -49.96 -10.23
C ASP A 733 -14.30 -49.55 -11.71
N ALA A 734 -13.47 -48.55 -12.03
CA ALA A 734 -13.22 -48.13 -13.41
C ALA A 734 -12.50 -49.23 -14.23
N GLU A 735 -11.45 -49.84 -13.67
CA GLU A 735 -10.71 -50.95 -14.28
C GLU A 735 -11.62 -52.14 -14.61
N ALA A 736 -12.56 -52.48 -13.72
CA ALA A 736 -13.49 -53.60 -13.93
C ALA A 736 -14.43 -53.39 -15.13
N LEU A 737 -14.66 -52.15 -15.54
CA LEU A 737 -15.57 -51.78 -16.62
C LEU A 737 -14.87 -51.60 -17.98
N THR A 738 -13.54 -51.65 -18.04
CA THR A 738 -12.75 -51.50 -19.28
C THR A 738 -13.19 -52.48 -20.37
N ASP A 739 -13.25 -53.79 -20.06
CA ASP A 739 -13.58 -54.85 -21.03
C ASP A 739 -15.09 -55.16 -21.15
N THR A 740 -15.87 -54.92 -20.09
CA THR A 740 -17.23 -55.49 -19.95
C THR A 740 -18.34 -54.48 -19.71
N GLY A 741 -18.00 -53.23 -19.36
CA GLY A 741 -18.97 -52.17 -19.10
C GLY A 741 -19.52 -51.53 -20.37
N THR A 742 -20.71 -50.96 -20.29
CA THR A 742 -21.21 -50.03 -21.32
C THR A 742 -20.43 -48.71 -21.29
N ASP A 743 -20.45 -47.94 -22.38
CA ASP A 743 -19.77 -46.62 -22.41
C ASP A 743 -20.27 -45.67 -21.31
N ALA A 744 -21.55 -45.78 -20.94
CA ALA A 744 -22.14 -44.95 -19.90
C ALA A 744 -21.64 -45.36 -18.50
N GLU A 745 -21.63 -46.66 -18.20
CA GLU A 745 -21.14 -47.18 -16.92
C GLU A 745 -19.64 -46.88 -16.73
N PHE A 746 -18.82 -47.08 -17.77
CA PHE A 746 -17.40 -46.74 -17.70
C PHE A 746 -17.18 -45.25 -17.48
N ARG A 747 -17.89 -44.38 -18.20
CA ARG A 747 -17.77 -42.92 -18.02
C ARG A 747 -18.15 -42.47 -16.61
N GLU A 748 -19.22 -43.03 -16.04
CA GLU A 748 -19.61 -42.73 -14.65
C GLU A 748 -18.51 -43.13 -13.65
N ALA A 749 -17.93 -44.33 -13.81
CA ALA A 749 -16.81 -44.79 -12.97
C ALA A 749 -15.53 -43.96 -13.20
N PHE A 750 -15.24 -43.56 -14.44
CA PHE A 750 -14.09 -42.72 -14.77
C PHE A 750 -14.23 -41.31 -14.18
N THR A 751 -15.41 -40.70 -14.22
CA THR A 751 -15.67 -39.42 -13.55
C THR A 751 -15.49 -39.55 -12.03
N ALA A 752 -16.00 -40.62 -11.42
CA ALA A 752 -15.78 -40.88 -10.00
C ALA A 752 -14.28 -41.07 -9.66
N LEU A 753 -13.51 -41.69 -10.56
CA LEU A 753 -12.05 -41.79 -10.44
C LEU A 753 -11.40 -40.39 -10.49
N GLN A 754 -11.78 -39.53 -11.44
CA GLN A 754 -11.26 -38.15 -11.50
C GLN A 754 -11.60 -37.34 -10.25
N GLU A 755 -12.84 -37.45 -9.73
CA GLU A 755 -13.26 -36.78 -8.50
C GLU A 755 -12.46 -37.25 -7.27
N THR A 756 -12.18 -38.55 -7.17
CA THR A 756 -11.37 -39.09 -6.06
C THR A 756 -9.88 -38.77 -6.19
N ILE A 757 -9.34 -38.67 -7.41
CA ILE A 757 -7.98 -38.15 -7.67
C ILE A 757 -7.88 -36.68 -7.25
N ALA A 758 -8.84 -35.83 -7.66
CA ALA A 758 -8.85 -34.42 -7.28
C ALA A 758 -8.99 -34.20 -5.76
N ALA A 759 -9.54 -35.18 -5.05
CA ALA A 759 -9.63 -35.17 -3.59
C ALA A 759 -8.40 -35.77 -2.88
N LEU A 760 -7.42 -36.30 -3.60
CA LEU A 760 -6.19 -36.83 -3.00
C LEU A 760 -5.47 -35.73 -2.23
N SER A 761 -5.09 -36.04 -1.00
CA SER A 761 -4.36 -35.13 -0.14
C SER A 761 -3.09 -35.80 0.34
N LEU A 762 -1.95 -35.16 0.06
CA LEU A 762 -0.64 -35.61 0.51
C LEU A 762 -0.61 -35.68 2.05
N LEU A 763 0.03 -36.74 2.56
CA LEU A 763 0.28 -36.85 3.99
C LEU A 763 1.30 -35.79 4.43
N ASN A 764 2.30 -35.50 3.60
CA ASN A 764 3.38 -34.56 3.85
C ASN A 764 3.63 -33.66 2.61
N PRO A 765 2.73 -32.70 2.30
CA PRO A 765 3.05 -31.68 1.31
C PRO A 765 4.25 -30.84 1.79
N GLN A 766 5.08 -30.35 0.87
CA GLN A 766 6.34 -29.68 1.20
C GLN A 766 6.43 -28.30 0.55
N LEU A 767 6.99 -27.34 1.29
CA LEU A 767 7.49 -26.08 0.76
C LEU A 767 8.82 -26.31 0.04
N ASP A 768 9.31 -25.30 -0.70
CA ASP A 768 10.57 -25.37 -1.47
C ASP A 768 11.81 -25.72 -0.64
N ASP A 769 11.80 -25.39 0.65
CA ASP A 769 12.89 -25.70 1.58
C ASP A 769 12.78 -27.12 2.19
N GLY A 770 11.77 -27.89 1.80
CA GLY A 770 11.50 -29.24 2.27
C GLY A 770 10.77 -29.34 3.61
N SER A 771 10.40 -28.21 4.22
CA SER A 771 9.54 -28.19 5.40
C SER A 771 8.07 -28.47 5.04
N LEU A 772 7.24 -28.80 6.03
CA LEU A 772 5.84 -29.14 5.82
C LEU A 772 5.03 -27.92 5.36
N ASP A 773 4.33 -28.03 4.23
CA ASP A 773 3.33 -27.06 3.79
C ASP A 773 2.04 -27.25 4.59
N TYR A 774 1.96 -26.57 5.74
CA TYR A 774 0.96 -26.78 6.77
C TYR A 774 -0.30 -25.89 6.74
N PRO A 775 -0.38 -24.73 6.05
CA PRO A 775 -1.56 -23.85 6.13
C PRO A 775 -2.90 -24.53 5.90
N GLU A 776 -3.01 -25.42 4.91
CA GLU A 776 -4.24 -26.20 4.65
C GLU A 776 -4.41 -27.40 5.60
N LEU A 777 -3.37 -27.78 6.33
CA LEU A 777 -3.34 -28.95 7.21
C LEU A 777 -3.76 -28.62 8.65
N VAL A 778 -3.89 -27.35 9.00
CA VAL A 778 -4.11 -26.89 10.38
C VAL A 778 -5.35 -26.04 10.53
N THR A 779 -5.86 -26.00 11.75
CA THR A 779 -6.72 -24.90 12.20
C THR A 779 -6.01 -24.10 13.28
N ALA A 780 -6.14 -22.78 13.25
CA ALA A 780 -5.53 -21.88 14.23
C ALA A 780 -6.56 -21.33 15.22
N THR A 781 -6.12 -21.02 16.44
CA THR A 781 -7.01 -20.51 17.50
C THR A 781 -7.24 -19.01 17.47
N VAL A 782 -6.24 -18.24 17.07
CA VAL A 782 -6.26 -16.76 17.07
C VAL A 782 -6.20 -16.21 15.65
N LEU A 783 -5.49 -16.90 14.77
CA LEU A 783 -5.24 -16.49 13.40
C LEU A 783 -6.38 -16.94 12.48
N ASN A 784 -6.65 -16.16 11.43
CA ASN A 784 -7.48 -16.59 10.31
C ASN A 784 -6.61 -17.31 9.26
N GLU A 785 -7.22 -17.89 8.24
CA GLU A 785 -6.53 -18.65 7.19
C GLU A 785 -5.44 -17.82 6.49
N GLY A 786 -5.73 -16.58 6.09
CA GLY A 786 -4.73 -15.71 5.45
C GLY A 786 -3.52 -15.40 6.34
N ALA A 787 -3.70 -15.24 7.65
CA ALA A 787 -2.60 -15.04 8.59
C ALA A 787 -1.79 -16.31 8.85
N VAL A 788 -2.35 -17.50 8.60
CA VAL A 788 -1.61 -18.77 8.65
C VAL A 788 -0.82 -18.94 7.35
N ALA A 789 -1.44 -18.66 6.20
CA ALA A 789 -0.77 -18.71 4.88
C ALA A 789 0.42 -17.75 4.81
N ALA A 790 0.27 -16.54 5.35
CA ALA A 790 1.35 -15.54 5.43
C ALA A 790 2.54 -15.94 6.34
N MET A 791 2.51 -17.12 6.98
CA MET A 791 3.65 -17.68 7.73
C MET A 791 4.30 -18.88 7.03
N ALA A 792 3.98 -19.09 5.75
CA ALA A 792 4.53 -20.14 4.93
C ALA A 792 4.60 -19.71 3.44
N ASP A 793 4.57 -18.40 3.16
CA ASP A 793 4.53 -17.87 1.79
C ASP A 793 5.91 -17.51 1.24
N GLY A 794 6.95 -17.61 2.08
CA GLY A 794 8.34 -17.33 1.71
C GLY A 794 8.67 -15.84 1.66
N SER A 795 7.74 -14.94 1.99
CA SER A 795 7.97 -13.50 2.03
C SER A 795 8.31 -13.01 3.43
N LYS A 796 9.49 -12.42 3.55
CA LYS A 796 9.94 -11.75 4.79
C LYS A 796 9.13 -10.48 5.11
N TYR A 797 8.37 -9.94 4.15
CA TYR A 797 7.55 -8.73 4.31
C TYR A 797 6.10 -9.03 4.70
N ASN A 798 5.65 -10.26 4.45
CA ASN A 798 4.36 -10.75 4.95
C ASN A 798 4.48 -11.22 6.40
N LYS A 799 3.33 -11.30 7.08
CA LYS A 799 3.24 -11.69 8.48
C LYS A 799 1.84 -12.14 8.87
N ASN A 800 1.76 -12.87 9.98
CA ASN A 800 0.50 -13.24 10.63
C ASN A 800 -0.33 -12.10 11.27
N GLY A 801 0.09 -10.84 11.07
CA GLY A 801 -0.50 -9.65 11.65
C GLY A 801 -0.02 -9.35 13.08
N ASP A 802 -0.65 -8.37 13.72
CA ASP A 802 -0.24 -7.90 15.06
C ASP A 802 -1.01 -8.68 16.16
N VAL A 803 -0.44 -9.80 16.60
CA VAL A 803 -1.05 -10.70 17.60
C VAL A 803 -0.97 -10.08 19.00
N ARG A 804 -2.10 -10.03 19.70
CA ARG A 804 -2.20 -9.52 21.09
C ARG A 804 -2.31 -10.61 22.16
N ALA A 805 -2.56 -11.85 21.74
CA ALA A 805 -2.57 -13.00 22.63
C ALA A 805 -1.12 -13.42 22.95
N GLY A 806 -0.83 -13.88 24.18
CA GLY A 806 0.53 -14.34 24.53
C GLY A 806 0.96 -15.64 23.83
N SER A 807 0.02 -16.35 23.21
CA SER A 807 0.27 -17.52 22.38
C SER A 807 -0.90 -17.79 21.44
N PHE A 808 -0.63 -18.58 20.42
CA PHE A 808 -1.63 -19.26 19.61
C PHE A 808 -1.13 -20.67 19.32
N TYR A 809 -2.04 -21.57 18.95
CA TYR A 809 -1.66 -22.90 18.50
C TYR A 809 -2.33 -23.28 17.19
N LEU A 810 -1.61 -24.11 16.45
CA LEU A 810 -2.01 -24.81 15.24
C LEU A 810 -2.43 -26.23 15.63
N ASP A 811 -3.60 -26.66 15.19
CA ASP A 811 -4.15 -28.00 15.39
C ASP A 811 -4.14 -28.77 14.07
N PHE A 812 -3.30 -29.80 13.96
CA PHE A 812 -3.21 -30.68 12.79
C PHE A 812 -4.38 -31.67 12.67
N GLY A 813 -5.34 -31.62 13.60
CA GLY A 813 -6.52 -32.46 13.60
C GLY A 813 -6.35 -33.75 14.41
N PRO A 814 -7.47 -34.37 14.83
CA PRO A 814 -7.45 -35.51 15.74
C PRO A 814 -6.76 -36.75 15.16
N GLY A 815 -6.80 -36.92 13.83
CA GLY A 815 -6.25 -38.07 13.11
C GLY A 815 -4.75 -38.01 12.84
N TYR A 816 -4.09 -36.87 13.11
CA TYR A 816 -2.71 -36.65 12.66
C TYR A 816 -1.78 -36.28 13.80
N ARG A 817 -0.51 -36.65 13.66
CA ARG A 817 0.58 -36.18 14.53
C ARG A 817 1.79 -35.79 13.71
N VAL A 818 2.50 -34.79 14.15
CA VAL A 818 3.74 -34.29 13.55
C VAL A 818 4.90 -34.56 14.49
N ALA A 819 5.96 -35.18 13.96
CA ALA A 819 7.27 -35.24 14.58
C ALA A 819 8.15 -34.18 13.92
N ALA A 820 8.47 -33.11 14.65
CA ALA A 820 9.41 -32.09 14.19
C ALA A 820 10.84 -32.47 14.62
N GLU A 821 11.79 -32.24 13.73
CA GLU A 821 13.23 -32.31 13.98
C GLU A 821 13.80 -30.92 14.23
N GLU A 822 13.37 -29.95 13.42
CA GLU A 822 13.75 -28.54 13.50
C GLU A 822 12.54 -27.63 13.25
N ILE A 823 12.64 -26.41 13.76
CA ILE A 823 11.61 -25.39 13.69
C ILE A 823 12.21 -24.14 13.07
N GLY A 824 11.71 -23.74 11.91
CA GLY A 824 12.04 -22.47 11.28
C GLY A 824 11.15 -21.35 11.81
N LEU A 825 11.75 -20.22 12.17
CA LEU A 825 11.03 -19.01 12.57
C LEU A 825 11.72 -17.79 11.96
N GLN A 826 10.95 -16.90 11.35
CA GLN A 826 11.43 -15.60 10.90
C GLN A 826 10.59 -14.48 11.49
N ALA A 827 11.25 -13.39 11.88
CA ALA A 827 10.54 -12.20 12.32
C ALA A 827 9.88 -11.47 11.14
N ASN A 828 8.93 -10.59 11.45
CA ASN A 828 8.51 -9.56 10.50
C ASN A 828 9.72 -8.67 10.18
N PHE A 829 10.11 -8.58 8.91
CA PHE A 829 11.31 -7.86 8.50
C PHE A 829 11.30 -6.39 8.98
N ALA A 830 12.46 -5.91 9.43
CA ALA A 830 12.69 -4.63 10.12
C ALA A 830 12.04 -4.48 11.51
N PHE A 831 11.33 -5.51 12.00
CA PHE A 831 10.78 -5.58 13.37
C PHE A 831 11.17 -6.88 14.09
N PRO A 832 12.48 -7.22 14.15
CA PRO A 832 12.95 -8.49 14.70
C PRO A 832 12.55 -8.72 16.17
N MET A 833 12.52 -7.63 16.94
CA MET A 833 12.08 -7.65 18.34
C MET A 833 10.65 -8.17 18.53
N ARG A 834 9.78 -8.10 17.51
CA ARG A 834 8.39 -8.56 17.60
C ARG A 834 8.23 -10.07 17.59
N SER A 835 9.26 -10.85 17.27
CA SER A 835 9.24 -12.30 17.45
C SER A 835 10.20 -12.77 18.54
N GLN A 836 11.14 -11.93 19.00
CA GLN A 836 12.16 -12.26 20.00
C GLN A 836 11.57 -12.86 21.28
N GLY A 837 12.13 -13.98 21.74
CA GLY A 837 11.70 -14.66 22.96
C GLY A 837 10.55 -15.65 22.76
N THR A 838 10.25 -16.00 21.51
CA THR A 838 9.23 -16.99 21.14
C THR A 838 9.79 -18.40 21.26
N ASN A 839 9.03 -19.31 21.86
CA ASN A 839 9.25 -20.74 21.84
C ASN A 839 8.09 -21.48 21.18
N VAL A 840 8.35 -22.74 20.80
CA VAL A 840 7.35 -23.64 20.25
C VAL A 840 7.16 -24.84 21.16
N TYR A 841 5.90 -25.21 21.36
CA TYR A 841 5.50 -26.29 22.25
C TYR A 841 4.63 -27.32 21.54
N GLY A 842 4.81 -28.60 21.89
CA GLY A 842 4.02 -29.72 21.41
C GLY A 842 2.94 -30.13 22.42
N SER A 843 1.76 -30.54 21.94
CA SER A 843 0.73 -31.16 22.78
C SER A 843 -0.09 -32.20 22.02
N ASN A 844 -0.64 -33.15 22.77
CA ASN A 844 -1.60 -34.14 22.28
C ASN A 844 -3.04 -33.93 22.79
N ASP A 845 -3.22 -33.11 23.83
CA ASP A 845 -4.50 -32.85 24.49
C ASP A 845 -4.89 -31.36 24.50
N GLY A 846 -4.02 -30.47 24.04
CA GLY A 846 -4.20 -29.01 24.04
C GLY A 846 -4.11 -28.39 25.44
N ILE A 847 -3.74 -29.17 26.46
CA ILE A 847 -3.74 -28.77 27.88
C ILE A 847 -2.32 -28.89 28.46
N THR A 848 -1.67 -30.01 28.21
CA THR A 848 -0.30 -30.33 28.64
C THR A 848 0.64 -30.03 27.48
N TRP A 849 1.65 -29.20 27.72
CA TRP A 849 2.53 -28.67 26.68
C TRP A 849 3.99 -28.99 27.01
N ASP A 850 4.67 -29.61 26.05
CA ASP A 850 6.10 -29.93 26.11
C ASP A 850 6.88 -28.90 25.29
N LEU A 851 7.98 -28.37 25.83
CA LEU A 851 8.81 -27.38 25.13
C LEU A 851 9.61 -28.09 24.03
N LEU A 852 9.37 -27.72 22.77
CA LEU A 852 10.08 -28.32 21.63
C LEU A 852 11.34 -27.55 21.28
N SER A 853 11.25 -26.22 21.15
CA SER A 853 12.39 -25.41 20.72
C SER A 853 13.54 -25.44 21.73
N SER A 854 14.75 -25.75 21.26
CA SER A 854 15.96 -25.82 22.10
C SER A 854 16.45 -24.48 22.65
N ARG A 855 15.98 -23.39 22.05
CA ARG A 855 16.16 -22.01 22.49
C ARG A 855 14.98 -21.17 22.00
N GLU A 856 14.84 -20.00 22.60
CA GLU A 856 13.96 -18.96 22.08
C GLU A 856 14.56 -18.26 20.84
N THR A 857 13.69 -17.62 20.06
CA THR A 857 14.09 -16.72 18.96
C THR A 857 14.89 -15.52 19.48
N SER A 858 15.81 -15.04 18.66
CA SER A 858 16.66 -13.89 18.94
C SER A 858 16.13 -12.62 18.29
N ASP A 859 16.75 -11.48 18.56
CA ASP A 859 16.43 -10.21 17.90
C ASP A 859 17.15 -10.16 16.54
N THR A 860 16.63 -10.91 15.56
CA THR A 860 17.19 -10.98 14.19
C THR A 860 16.10 -10.97 13.12
N ASN A 861 16.42 -10.40 11.95
CA ASN A 861 15.58 -10.49 10.75
C ASN A 861 15.82 -11.79 9.97
N ASP A 862 16.91 -12.49 10.27
CA ASP A 862 17.28 -13.72 9.60
C ASP A 862 16.30 -14.85 9.97
N PHE A 863 16.10 -15.76 9.02
CA PHE A 863 15.40 -17.00 9.27
C PHE A 863 16.20 -17.86 10.26
N GLU A 864 15.58 -18.21 11.39
CA GLU A 864 16.20 -19.03 12.43
C GLU A 864 15.72 -20.47 12.36
N THR A 865 16.62 -21.40 12.06
CA THR A 865 16.36 -22.83 12.23
C THR A 865 16.77 -23.27 13.64
N ILE A 866 15.78 -23.66 14.45
CA ILE A 866 15.94 -24.02 15.86
C ILE A 866 15.68 -25.53 16.02
N PRO A 867 16.66 -26.33 16.48
CA PRO A 867 16.46 -27.76 16.71
C PRO A 867 15.43 -28.03 17.80
N VAL A 868 14.70 -29.13 17.66
CA VAL A 868 13.88 -29.70 18.75
C VAL A 868 14.79 -30.27 19.83
N VAL A 869 14.46 -30.02 21.11
CA VAL A 869 15.22 -30.53 22.26
C VAL A 869 15.36 -32.04 22.24
N ASP A 870 16.53 -32.54 22.66
CA ASP A 870 16.87 -33.97 22.67
C ASP A 870 15.81 -34.86 23.36
N GLU A 871 15.10 -34.33 24.37
CA GLU A 871 14.06 -35.07 25.10
C GLU A 871 12.83 -35.39 24.23
N HIS A 872 12.50 -34.54 23.27
CA HIS A 872 11.29 -34.64 22.44
C HIS A 872 11.58 -34.93 20.96
N GLN A 873 12.84 -35.18 20.59
CA GLN A 873 13.24 -35.63 19.26
C GLN A 873 12.52 -36.93 18.88
N GLY A 874 11.80 -36.92 17.76
CA GLY A 874 11.00 -38.04 17.27
C GLY A 874 9.67 -38.28 18.02
N GLU A 875 9.34 -37.47 19.03
CA GLU A 875 8.01 -37.49 19.64
C GLU A 875 6.98 -36.84 18.71
N GLN A 876 5.74 -37.32 18.79
CA GLN A 876 4.68 -36.98 17.85
C GLN A 876 3.56 -36.20 18.55
N TYR A 877 3.19 -35.03 18.02
CA TYR A 877 2.21 -34.13 18.62
C TYR A 877 1.11 -33.72 17.64
N ARG A 878 -0.09 -33.42 18.17
CA ARG A 878 -1.23 -32.91 17.40
C ARG A 878 -1.22 -31.39 17.29
N TYR A 879 -0.78 -30.72 18.35
CA TYR A 879 -0.84 -29.28 18.45
C TYR A 879 0.56 -28.71 18.56
N PHE A 880 0.85 -27.69 17.76
CA PHE A 880 2.04 -26.85 17.93
C PHE A 880 1.61 -25.47 18.40
N LYS A 881 2.12 -25.03 19.54
CA LYS A 881 1.82 -23.71 20.13
C LYS A 881 3.05 -22.83 20.07
N LEU A 882 2.90 -21.68 19.42
CA LEU A 882 3.90 -20.62 19.42
C LEU A 882 3.55 -19.66 20.56
N GLN A 883 4.52 -19.38 21.43
CA GLN A 883 4.31 -18.61 22.65
C GLN A 883 5.48 -17.68 22.90
N LEU A 884 5.17 -16.41 23.15
CA LEU A 884 6.13 -15.40 23.54
C LEU A 884 6.36 -15.49 25.06
N ASP A 885 7.45 -16.17 25.46
CA ASP A 885 7.76 -16.39 26.87
C ASP A 885 8.54 -15.21 27.47
N ASN A 886 9.59 -14.78 26.76
CA ASN A 886 10.54 -13.80 27.25
C ASN A 886 10.66 -12.64 26.26
N PRO A 887 9.67 -11.74 26.20
CA PRO A 887 9.71 -10.63 25.26
C PRO A 887 10.97 -9.78 25.46
N GLY A 888 11.51 -9.31 24.34
CA GLY A 888 12.62 -8.36 24.27
C GLY A 888 12.35 -7.02 24.96
N PRO A 889 13.35 -6.13 24.99
CA PRO A 889 13.15 -4.77 25.48
C PRO A 889 12.08 -4.02 24.66
N PRO A 890 11.25 -3.15 25.29
CA PRO A 890 10.21 -2.37 24.62
C PRO A 890 10.79 -1.21 23.80
N ILE A 891 11.43 -1.53 22.67
CA ILE A 891 12.01 -0.54 21.76
C ILE A 891 11.00 -0.05 20.70
N ASP A 892 9.88 -0.74 20.55
CA ASP A 892 8.71 -0.35 19.77
C ASP A 892 7.59 0.09 20.74
N PRO A 893 6.93 1.25 20.56
CA PRO A 893 5.88 1.72 21.45
C PRO A 893 4.68 0.76 21.60
N ALA A 894 4.50 -0.17 20.66
CA ALA A 894 3.48 -1.21 20.72
C ALA A 894 3.96 -2.52 21.37
N TYR A 895 5.26 -2.67 21.66
CA TYR A 895 5.88 -3.88 22.21
C TYR A 895 6.42 -3.67 23.65
N PRO A 896 6.26 -4.62 24.60
CA PRO A 896 5.42 -5.82 24.50
C PRO A 896 3.94 -5.45 24.60
N GLY A 897 3.13 -5.94 23.66
CA GLY A 897 1.70 -5.63 23.57
C GLY A 897 1.06 -6.08 22.25
N ILE A 898 1.88 -6.14 21.20
CA ILE A 898 1.70 -6.91 19.98
C ILE A 898 2.95 -7.74 19.71
N TRP A 899 2.84 -8.83 18.97
CA TRP A 899 3.96 -9.61 18.45
C TRP A 899 3.56 -10.20 17.09
N SER A 900 4.52 -10.50 16.24
CA SER A 900 4.27 -10.96 14.87
C SER A 900 5.37 -11.90 14.40
N ILE A 901 5.01 -12.84 13.55
CA ILE A 901 5.91 -13.78 12.90
C ILE A 901 5.77 -13.56 11.39
N GLY A 902 6.91 -13.47 10.70
CA GLY A 902 7.01 -13.54 9.25
C GLY A 902 6.76 -14.98 8.85
N GLU A 903 7.77 -15.84 8.96
CA GLU A 903 7.68 -17.26 8.60
C GLU A 903 7.68 -18.22 9.80
N PHE A 904 6.99 -19.35 9.66
CA PHE A 904 7.02 -20.48 10.60
C PHE A 904 7.07 -21.81 9.84
N HIS A 905 8.20 -22.50 9.88
CA HIS A 905 8.40 -23.75 9.14
C HIS A 905 8.59 -24.93 10.09
N VAL A 906 8.09 -26.09 9.69
CA VAL A 906 8.24 -27.35 10.45
C VAL A 906 9.00 -28.35 9.60
N PHE A 907 10.27 -28.58 9.96
CA PHE A 907 11.07 -29.64 9.33
C PHE A 907 10.80 -30.95 10.06
N GLY A 908 10.05 -31.84 9.42
CA GLY A 908 9.64 -33.09 10.03
C GLY A 908 8.55 -33.80 9.24
N GLU A 909 7.97 -34.84 9.84
CA GLU A 909 6.97 -35.68 9.19
C GLU A 909 5.66 -35.73 9.98
N ARG A 910 4.55 -35.53 9.27
CA ARG A 910 3.19 -35.85 9.68
C ARG A 910 2.90 -37.33 9.45
N SER A 911 2.19 -37.93 10.38
CA SER A 911 1.76 -39.33 10.37
C SER A 911 0.31 -39.45 10.83
N GLU A 912 -0.36 -40.51 10.37
CA GLU A 912 -1.71 -40.85 10.79
C GLU A 912 -1.70 -41.67 12.09
N VAL A 913 -2.63 -41.39 12.99
CA VAL A 913 -2.81 -42.17 14.22
C VAL A 913 -3.69 -43.40 13.94
N PRO A 914 -3.19 -44.63 14.15
CA PRO A 914 -4.00 -45.83 13.94
C PRO A 914 -5.18 -45.88 14.92
N GLY A 915 -6.41 -45.88 14.38
CA GLY A 915 -7.62 -46.16 15.14
C GLY A 915 -8.45 -44.92 15.52
N THR A 916 -9.03 -44.25 14.54
CA THR A 916 -10.15 -43.33 14.77
C THR A 916 -11.43 -44.13 15.02
N ILE A 917 -12.14 -43.79 16.09
CA ILE A 917 -13.55 -44.16 16.24
C ILE A 917 -14.28 -43.46 15.09
N SER A 918 -14.74 -44.22 14.10
CA SER A 918 -15.50 -43.69 12.94
C SER A 918 -16.92 -43.27 13.31
N ASP A 919 -17.46 -43.77 14.43
CA ASP A 919 -18.81 -43.48 14.92
C ASP A 919 -18.87 -43.47 16.46
N VAL A 920 -19.35 -42.37 17.04
CA VAL A 920 -19.78 -42.32 18.46
C VAL A 920 -21.30 -42.27 18.52
N THR A 921 -21.93 -43.40 18.79
CA THR A 921 -23.37 -43.44 19.12
C THR A 921 -23.57 -43.38 20.63
N MET A 922 -24.07 -42.25 21.13
CA MET A 922 -24.55 -42.15 22.51
C MET A 922 -26.04 -42.52 22.57
N ALA A 923 -26.36 -43.63 23.24
CA ALA A 923 -27.74 -43.99 23.55
C ALA A 923 -27.95 -44.03 25.08
N SER A 924 -29.00 -43.36 25.54
CA SER A 924 -29.51 -43.46 26.91
C SER A 924 -30.87 -44.18 26.89
N ALA A 925 -31.13 -45.05 27.87
CA ALA A 925 -32.47 -45.63 28.06
C ALA A 925 -33.54 -44.55 28.35
N ASP A 926 -33.14 -43.36 28.80
CA ASP A 926 -34.04 -42.21 29.05
C ASP A 926 -34.26 -41.34 27.80
N ALA A 927 -33.55 -41.59 26.69
CA ALA A 927 -33.75 -40.86 25.42
C ALA A 927 -35.08 -41.24 24.73
N VAL A 928 -35.69 -42.37 25.12
CA VAL A 928 -36.99 -42.84 24.60
C VAL A 928 -38.18 -42.04 25.19
N ASP A 929 -37.96 -41.23 26.24
CA ASP A 929 -39.01 -40.46 26.94
C ASP A 929 -38.92 -38.93 26.73
N GLY A 930 -38.08 -38.45 25.80
CA GLY A 930 -38.07 -37.05 25.33
C GLY A 930 -37.67 -36.00 26.38
N ARG A 931 -36.82 -36.34 27.36
CA ARG A 931 -36.44 -35.44 28.47
C ARG A 931 -35.02 -34.86 28.42
N VAL A 932 -34.23 -35.18 27.40
CA VAL A 932 -32.99 -34.47 27.09
C VAL A 932 -33.03 -34.12 25.61
N THR A 933 -32.97 -32.82 25.32
CA THR A 933 -32.74 -32.25 23.98
C THR A 933 -31.27 -32.02 23.77
#